data_AF-P9WG63-F1
#
_entry.id   AF-P9WG63-F1
#
_cell.length_a   1.000
_cell.length_b   1.000
_cell.length_c   1.000
_cell.angle_alpha   90.00
_cell.angle_beta   90.00
_cell.angle_gamma   90.00
#
_symmetry.space_group_name_H-M   'P 1'
#
loop_
_entity.id
_entity.type
_entity.pdbx_description
1 polymer ?
#
loop_
_entity_poly.entity_id
_entity_poly.type
_entity_poly.pdbx_seq_one_letter_code
_entity_poly.pdbx_strand_id
1 'polypeptide(L)'
;MVESRRAAAAASAYASRCGIAPATSQRSLATPPTISVPSGEGRCRCHVARGAGRDPRRRLRRRRWCGRCGYHSHLTGGEFDVNRLCQQRSRERSCQLVAVPADPRPKRQRITDVLTLALVGFLGGLITGISPCILPVLPVIFFSGAQSVDAAQVAKPEGAVAVRRKRALSATLRPYRVIGGLVLSFGMVTLLGSALLSVLHLPQDAIRWAALVALVAIGAGLIFPRFEQLLEKPFSRIPQKQIVTRSNGFGLGLALGVLYVPCAGPILAAIVVAGATATIGLGTVVLTATFALGAALPLLFFALAGQRIAERVGAFRRRQREIRIATGSVTILLAVALVFDLPAALQRAIPDYTASLQQQISTGTEIREQLNLGGIVNAQNAQLSNCSDGAAQLESCGTAPDLKGITGWLNTPGNKPIDLKSLRGKVVLIDFWAYSCINCQRAIPHVVGWYQAYKDSGLAVIGVHTPEYAFEKVPGNVAKGAANLGISYPIALDNNYATWTNYRNRYWPAEYLIDATGTVRHIKFGEGDYNVTETLVRQLLNDAKPGVKLPQPSSTTTPDLTPRAALTPETYFGVGKVVNYGGGGAYDEGSAVFDYPPSLAANSFALRGRWALDYQGATSDGNDAAIKLNYHAKDVYIVVGGTGTLTVVRDGKPATLPISGPPTTHQVVAGYRLASETLEVRPSKGLQVFSFTYG
;
A
#
# COMPACT_ATOMS: atom_id res chain seq x y z
N MET A 1 22.92 24.27 0.28
CA MET A 1 23.76 23.37 -0.55
C MET A 1 25.10 22.99 0.12
N VAL A 2 25.30 23.15 1.44
CA VAL A 2 26.54 22.72 2.13
C VAL A 2 26.24 21.68 3.22
N GLU A 3 25.26 21.89 4.10
CA GLU A 3 24.82 20.91 5.12
C GLU A 3 24.53 19.50 4.59
N SER A 4 23.86 19.37 3.44
CA SER A 4 23.26 18.12 2.99
C SER A 4 24.26 16.99 2.71
N ARG A 5 25.55 17.30 2.53
CA ARG A 5 26.61 16.29 2.35
C ARG A 5 27.06 15.60 3.65
N ARG A 6 26.69 16.10 4.83
CA ARG A 6 27.08 15.47 6.12
C ARG A 6 26.11 14.40 6.62
N ALA A 7 24.84 14.43 6.20
CA ALA A 7 23.85 13.43 6.64
C ALA A 7 24.11 12.04 6.03
N ALA A 8 24.41 11.96 4.72
CA ALA A 8 24.63 10.70 4.02
C ALA A 8 25.88 9.92 4.51
N ALA A 9 26.89 10.63 5.05
CA ALA A 9 28.12 10.03 5.56
C ALA A 9 27.97 9.39 6.96
N ALA A 10 26.89 9.67 7.69
CA ALA A 10 26.70 9.16 9.05
C ALA A 10 26.09 7.73 9.07
N ALA A 11 25.36 7.34 8.04
CA ALA A 11 24.62 6.07 8.00
C ALA A 11 25.51 4.84 7.74
N SER A 12 26.62 4.99 7.02
CA SER A 12 27.55 3.89 6.70
C SER A 12 28.63 3.65 7.76
N ALA A 13 28.77 4.53 8.75
CA ALA A 13 29.88 4.51 9.71
C ALA A 13 29.61 3.70 11.01
N TYR A 14 28.41 3.13 11.17
CA TYR A 14 27.96 2.55 12.45
C TYR A 14 28.04 1.01 12.56
N ALA A 15 28.51 0.32 11.51
CA ALA A 15 28.66 -1.14 11.49
C ALA A 15 30.00 -1.65 12.07
N SER A 16 30.87 -0.77 12.56
CA SER A 16 32.27 -1.10 12.86
C SER A 16 32.80 -0.44 14.15
N ARG A 17 32.11 -0.60 15.29
CA ARG A 17 32.59 -0.06 16.59
C ARG A 17 32.10 -0.75 17.88
N CYS A 18 32.02 -2.08 17.90
CA CYS A 18 32.12 -2.86 19.14
C CYS A 18 33.45 -3.61 19.15
N GLY A 19 34.44 -3.10 19.90
CA GLY A 19 35.78 -3.66 19.95
C GLY A 19 36.07 -4.37 21.27
N ILE A 20 36.70 -5.54 21.18
CA ILE A 20 37.49 -6.15 22.26
C ILE A 20 38.88 -6.44 21.67
N ALA A 21 39.92 -5.94 22.33
CA ALA A 21 41.32 -6.15 21.93
C ALA A 21 41.83 -7.52 22.45
N PRO A 22 42.89 -8.10 21.84
CA PRO A 22 43.22 -9.51 22.05
C PRO A 22 43.97 -9.78 23.36
N ALA A 23 43.79 -11.00 23.89
CA ALA A 23 44.62 -11.59 24.94
C ALA A 23 45.12 -12.97 24.49
N THR A 24 46.38 -13.28 24.83
CA THR A 24 47.12 -14.44 24.31
C THR A 24 46.75 -15.77 24.98
N SER A 25 47.13 -16.86 24.31
CA SER A 25 47.03 -18.25 24.78
C SER A 25 47.72 -18.49 26.13
N GLN A 26 47.12 -19.30 27.01
CA GLN A 26 47.54 -20.71 27.19
C GLN A 26 46.61 -21.55 28.10
N ARG A 27 46.57 -22.85 27.79
CA ARG A 27 46.19 -24.04 28.59
C ARG A 27 45.80 -23.84 30.07
N SER A 28 44.67 -24.44 30.51
CA SER A 28 44.64 -25.79 31.14
C SER A 28 43.50 -26.01 32.18
N LEU A 29 42.81 -27.15 32.05
CA LEU A 29 42.16 -27.97 33.10
C LEU A 29 40.99 -27.47 34.00
N ALA A 30 40.26 -28.48 34.48
CA ALA A 30 39.33 -28.56 35.63
C ALA A 30 37.84 -28.19 35.45
N THR A 31 36.99 -29.02 36.07
CA THR A 31 35.52 -29.07 36.03
C THR A 31 34.85 -28.44 37.28
N PRO A 32 33.54 -28.07 37.23
CA PRO A 32 32.81 -27.45 38.35
C PRO A 32 32.34 -28.48 39.42
N PRO A 33 31.81 -28.00 40.57
CA PRO A 33 30.36 -28.16 40.78
C PRO A 33 29.61 -27.06 41.59
N THR A 34 28.31 -26.96 41.30
CA THR A 34 27.12 -26.73 42.16
C THR A 34 27.22 -26.12 43.58
N ILE A 35 26.36 -25.12 43.89
CA ILE A 35 25.49 -25.04 45.11
C ILE A 35 24.43 -23.91 44.97
N SER A 36 23.38 -23.93 45.82
CA SER A 36 22.08 -23.23 45.68
C SER A 36 21.70 -22.28 46.83
N VAL A 37 20.71 -21.38 46.63
CA VAL A 37 19.48 -21.21 47.49
C VAL A 37 18.57 -20.03 46.98
N PRO A 38 17.21 -20.06 47.12
CA PRO A 38 16.28 -19.05 46.54
C PRO A 38 15.35 -18.30 47.55
N SER A 39 14.62 -17.25 47.11
CA SER A 39 13.38 -16.73 47.76
C SER A 39 12.57 -15.74 46.88
N GLY A 40 11.28 -15.51 47.20
CA GLY A 40 10.41 -14.43 46.68
C GLY A 40 9.66 -14.71 45.36
N GLU A 41 8.45 -15.28 45.26
CA GLU A 41 7.17 -15.22 46.00
C GLU A 41 6.10 -14.32 45.31
N GLY A 42 4.86 -14.82 45.18
CA GLY A 42 3.74 -14.10 44.57
C GLY A 42 2.78 -14.99 43.75
N ARG A 43 1.77 -15.61 44.39
CA ARG A 43 0.76 -16.46 43.71
C ARG A 43 -0.62 -16.35 44.34
N CYS A 44 -1.58 -15.71 43.66
CA CYS A 44 -2.98 -15.65 44.11
C CYS A 44 -3.79 -16.87 43.63
N ARG A 45 -4.68 -17.38 44.50
CA ARG A 45 -5.49 -18.60 44.29
C ARG A 45 -6.95 -18.28 43.97
N CYS A 46 -7.62 -19.20 43.27
CA CYS A 46 -9.08 -19.28 43.25
C CYS A 46 -9.61 -19.69 44.64
N HIS A 47 -10.71 -19.10 45.08
CA HIS A 47 -11.45 -19.55 46.26
C HIS A 47 -12.78 -20.22 45.86
N VAL A 48 -13.01 -21.42 46.38
CA VAL A 48 -14.32 -22.10 46.34
C VAL A 48 -14.86 -22.13 47.76
N ALA A 49 -16.02 -21.53 47.99
CA ALA A 49 -16.72 -21.58 49.28
C ALA A 49 -17.88 -22.58 49.20
N ARG A 50 -17.92 -23.53 50.14
CA ARG A 50 -19.10 -24.39 50.38
C ARG A 50 -19.95 -23.74 51.48
N GLY A 51 -21.24 -23.56 51.23
CA GLY A 51 -22.25 -23.29 52.25
C GLY A 51 -23.31 -24.39 52.22
N ALA A 52 -23.72 -24.90 53.38
CA ALA A 52 -24.65 -26.02 53.49
C ALA A 52 -26.07 -25.55 53.86
N GLY A 53 -27.09 -26.21 53.32
CA GLY A 53 -28.51 -25.96 53.65
C GLY A 53 -29.41 -27.10 53.15
N ARG A 54 -30.28 -27.60 54.03
CA ARG A 54 -31.35 -28.58 53.72
C ARG A 54 -32.41 -27.86 52.85
N ASP A 55 -33.22 -28.50 51.99
CA ASP A 55 -34.02 -29.72 52.18
C ASP A 55 -34.51 -30.29 50.83
N PRO A 56 -34.81 -31.61 50.66
CA PRO A 56 -35.14 -32.18 49.35
C PRO A 56 -36.60 -32.69 49.21
N ARG A 57 -37.43 -32.06 48.36
CA ARG A 57 -38.63 -32.67 47.73
C ARG A 57 -39.23 -31.84 46.58
N ARG A 58 -39.03 -32.28 45.33
CA ARG A 58 -40.08 -32.54 44.29
C ARG A 58 -39.44 -32.68 42.89
N ARG A 59 -39.60 -33.84 42.27
CA ARG A 59 -39.41 -34.01 40.82
C ARG A 59 -40.66 -33.52 40.09
N LEU A 60 -40.54 -32.76 39.00
CA LEU A 60 -41.42 -32.92 37.81
C LEU A 60 -41.00 -32.06 36.60
N ARG A 61 -40.74 -32.75 35.48
CA ARG A 61 -40.92 -32.37 34.06
C ARG A 61 -41.38 -30.92 33.73
N ARG A 62 -40.54 -30.09 33.08
CA ARG A 62 -40.61 -29.73 31.64
C ARG A 62 -39.75 -28.51 31.22
N ARG A 63 -39.15 -28.64 30.03
CA ARG A 63 -38.82 -27.63 28.98
C ARG A 63 -37.97 -26.40 29.34
N ARG A 64 -37.02 -26.11 28.44
CA ARG A 64 -36.25 -24.85 28.36
C ARG A 64 -37.17 -23.67 28.00
N TRP A 65 -36.90 -22.48 28.54
CA TRP A 65 -36.60 -21.26 27.75
C TRP A 65 -36.02 -20.17 28.69
N CYS A 66 -35.59 -19.03 28.12
CA CYS A 66 -34.57 -18.16 28.71
C CYS A 66 -35.05 -17.06 29.66
N GLY A 67 -34.14 -16.61 30.52
CA GLY A 67 -34.07 -15.21 30.95
C GLY A 67 -32.78 -14.89 31.72
N ARG A 68 -32.42 -13.64 32.02
CA ARG A 68 -32.64 -12.34 31.33
C ARG A 68 -31.97 -11.24 32.18
N CYS A 69 -30.86 -10.67 31.71
CA CYS A 69 -30.37 -9.33 32.11
C CYS A 69 -29.70 -8.68 30.88
N GLY A 70 -29.99 -7.43 30.47
CA GLY A 70 -31.10 -6.55 30.83
C GLY A 70 -30.68 -5.09 30.99
N TYR A 71 -30.96 -4.25 29.99
CA TYR A 71 -31.19 -2.80 30.14
C TYR A 71 -32.06 -2.29 28.98
N HIS A 72 -32.98 -1.35 29.27
CA HIS A 72 -33.89 -0.69 28.33
C HIS A 72 -33.19 0.55 27.70
N SER A 73 -33.69 1.25 26.66
CA SER A 73 -35.08 1.73 26.50
C SER A 73 -35.51 2.14 25.07
N HIS A 74 -36.80 1.91 24.75
CA HIS A 74 -37.82 2.78 24.10
C HIS A 74 -37.45 3.70 22.89
N LEU A 75 -38.25 3.98 21.84
CA LEU A 75 -39.55 3.58 21.18
C LEU A 75 -39.53 4.28 19.77
N THR A 76 -40.40 4.16 18.74
CA THR A 76 -41.64 3.40 18.41
C THR A 76 -41.86 3.41 16.88
N GLY A 77 -42.53 2.37 16.34
CA GLY A 77 -43.54 2.47 15.24
C GLY A 77 -43.08 2.68 13.78
N GLY A 78 -43.69 1.92 12.86
CA GLY A 78 -43.57 2.13 11.41
C GLY A 78 -43.57 0.83 10.59
N GLU A 79 -44.75 0.34 10.20
CA GLU A 79 -44.91 -0.83 9.30
C GLU A 79 -44.67 -0.50 7.83
N PHE A 80 -44.14 -1.46 7.08
CA PHE A 80 -44.46 -1.66 5.66
C PHE A 80 -44.21 -3.14 5.26
N ASP A 81 -45.20 -3.76 4.63
CA ASP A 81 -45.14 -5.13 4.08
C ASP A 81 -45.08 -5.07 2.54
N VAL A 82 -44.26 -5.95 1.93
CA VAL A 82 -44.30 -6.26 0.49
C VAL A 82 -43.95 -7.74 0.27
N ASN A 83 -44.90 -8.63 0.55
CA ASN A 83 -44.79 -10.04 0.22
C ASN A 83 -45.34 -10.36 -1.19
N ARG A 84 -44.48 -10.49 -2.22
CA ARG A 84 -44.78 -11.20 -3.50
C ARG A 84 -43.58 -11.30 -4.44
N LEU A 85 -43.10 -12.53 -4.68
CA LEU A 85 -42.97 -13.20 -6.00
C LEU A 85 -42.06 -14.42 -5.89
N CYS A 86 -42.58 -15.61 -6.16
CA CYS A 86 -41.81 -16.85 -6.19
C CYS A 86 -42.39 -17.83 -7.22
N GLN A 87 -41.75 -17.97 -8.37
CA GLN A 87 -41.97 -19.08 -9.31
C GLN A 87 -40.84 -19.17 -10.36
N GLN A 88 -40.36 -20.40 -10.61
CA GLN A 88 -39.73 -20.91 -11.85
C GLN A 88 -38.70 -19.99 -12.57
N ARG A 89 -37.39 -20.26 -12.53
CA ARG A 89 -36.73 -21.39 -13.23
C ARG A 89 -35.23 -21.58 -12.83
N SER A 90 -34.75 -22.81 -13.03
CA SER A 90 -33.35 -23.23 -13.30
C SER A 90 -32.15 -22.54 -12.63
N ARG A 91 -31.51 -23.27 -11.69
CA ARG A 91 -30.04 -23.44 -11.53
C ARG A 91 -29.14 -22.22 -11.80
N GLU A 92 -28.83 -21.40 -10.77
CA GLU A 92 -27.46 -20.87 -10.55
C GLU A 92 -27.28 -20.11 -9.22
N ARG A 93 -26.01 -19.92 -8.83
CA ARG A 93 -25.43 -18.92 -7.89
C ARG A 93 -25.94 -18.89 -6.42
N SER A 94 -25.04 -19.24 -5.50
CA SER A 94 -25.18 -19.03 -4.06
C SER A 94 -24.89 -17.59 -3.64
N CYS A 95 -25.92 -16.80 -3.37
CA CYS A 95 -25.76 -15.50 -2.69
C CYS A 95 -25.70 -15.69 -1.17
N GLN A 96 -24.50 -15.71 -0.59
CA GLN A 96 -24.32 -15.65 0.87
C GLN A 96 -24.09 -14.20 1.34
N LEU A 97 -25.06 -13.67 2.08
CA LEU A 97 -24.90 -12.48 2.91
C LEU A 97 -23.96 -12.82 4.09
N VAL A 98 -22.69 -12.42 3.99
CA VAL A 98 -21.71 -12.64 5.05
C VAL A 98 -21.92 -11.63 6.18
N ALA A 99 -22.39 -12.09 7.33
CA ALA A 99 -22.46 -11.29 8.55
C ALA A 99 -21.04 -11.07 9.12
N VAL A 100 -20.67 -9.81 9.36
CA VAL A 100 -19.34 -9.44 9.85
C VAL A 100 -19.23 -9.71 11.36
N PRO A 101 -18.24 -10.52 11.83
CA PRO A 101 -18.00 -10.73 13.25
C PRO A 101 -17.36 -9.50 13.90
N ALA A 102 -17.70 -9.22 15.16
CA ALA A 102 -17.19 -8.06 15.88
C ALA A 102 -15.73 -8.25 16.34
N ASP A 103 -14.83 -7.33 15.93
CA ASP A 103 -13.45 -7.23 16.42
C ASP A 103 -13.42 -7.15 17.97
N PRO A 104 -12.59 -7.95 18.67
CA PRO A 104 -12.55 -8.03 20.14
C PRO A 104 -11.60 -7.03 20.84
N ARG A 105 -10.97 -6.06 20.16
CA ARG A 105 -10.03 -5.10 20.79
C ARG A 105 -10.65 -4.31 21.95
N PRO A 106 -9.91 -4.03 23.04
CA PRO A 106 -10.40 -3.24 24.16
C PRO A 106 -10.84 -1.83 23.72
N LYS A 107 -11.98 -1.35 24.24
CA LYS A 107 -12.63 -0.09 23.80
C LYS A 107 -11.67 1.11 23.71
N ARG A 108 -10.73 1.24 24.66
CA ARG A 108 -9.85 2.42 24.79
C ARG A 108 -8.96 2.62 23.56
N GLN A 109 -8.34 1.55 23.06
CA GLN A 109 -7.39 1.61 21.95
C GLN A 109 -8.10 1.89 20.62
N ARG A 110 -9.27 1.28 20.42
CA ARG A 110 -10.13 1.50 19.25
C ARG A 110 -10.68 2.93 19.16
N ILE A 111 -10.81 3.63 20.29
CA ILE A 111 -11.16 5.06 20.32
C ILE A 111 -9.96 5.90 19.88
N THR A 112 -8.74 5.59 20.36
CA THR A 112 -7.52 6.31 19.96
C THR A 112 -7.26 6.24 18.46
N ASP A 113 -7.30 5.04 17.86
CA ASP A 113 -7.08 4.85 16.41
C ASP A 113 -8.06 5.71 15.58
N VAL A 114 -9.35 5.68 15.95
CA VAL A 114 -10.41 6.44 15.27
C VAL A 114 -10.29 7.94 15.50
N LEU A 115 -9.83 8.38 16.68
CA LEU A 115 -9.60 9.80 16.97
C LEU A 115 -8.41 10.36 16.18
N THR A 116 -7.33 9.60 16.04
CA THR A 116 -6.18 9.97 15.20
C THR A 116 -6.57 10.07 13.73
N LEU A 117 -7.31 9.07 13.20
CA LEU A 117 -7.85 9.13 11.83
C LEU A 117 -8.80 10.32 11.62
N ALA A 118 -9.66 10.62 12.60
CA ALA A 118 -10.55 11.77 12.57
C ALA A 118 -9.78 13.10 12.53
N LEU A 119 -8.70 13.22 13.32
CA LEU A 119 -7.84 14.40 13.35
C LEU A 119 -7.09 14.60 12.02
N VAL A 120 -6.50 13.53 11.48
CA VAL A 120 -5.80 13.53 10.17
C VAL A 120 -6.76 13.89 9.03
N GLY A 121 -7.96 13.29 9.01
CA GLY A 121 -9.02 13.64 8.06
C GLY A 121 -9.39 15.12 8.14
N PHE A 122 -9.71 15.60 9.34
CA PHE A 122 -10.09 17.00 9.57
C PHE A 122 -9.01 18.01 9.15
N LEU A 123 -7.75 17.77 9.54
CA LEU A 123 -6.61 18.61 9.18
C LEU A 123 -6.35 18.59 7.66
N GLY A 124 -6.38 17.41 7.04
CA GLY A 124 -6.27 17.27 5.58
C GLY A 124 -7.37 18.03 4.84
N GLY A 125 -8.61 17.95 5.35
CA GLY A 125 -9.75 18.70 4.82
C GLY A 125 -9.55 20.22 4.94
N LEU A 126 -9.11 20.70 6.11
CA LEU A 126 -8.85 22.11 6.37
C LEU A 126 -7.77 22.68 5.43
N ILE A 127 -6.66 21.95 5.27
CA ILE A 127 -5.56 22.29 4.35
C ILE A 127 -6.07 22.31 2.90
N THR A 128 -6.84 21.29 2.50
CA THR A 128 -7.45 21.23 1.16
C THR A 128 -8.35 22.44 0.92
N GLY A 129 -9.18 22.83 1.89
CA GLY A 129 -10.10 23.96 1.79
C GLY A 129 -9.45 25.35 1.64
N ILE A 130 -8.13 25.44 1.88
CA ILE A 130 -7.32 26.67 1.70
C ILE A 130 -6.49 26.60 0.40
N SER A 131 -6.48 25.45 -0.30
CA SER A 131 -5.64 25.22 -1.49
C SER A 131 -5.90 26.22 -2.64
N PRO A 132 -4.84 26.70 -3.33
CA PRO A 132 -4.96 27.62 -4.47
C PRO A 132 -5.93 27.17 -5.58
N CYS A 133 -6.18 25.88 -5.73
CA CYS A 133 -7.14 25.33 -6.70
C CYS A 133 -8.59 25.80 -6.49
N ILE A 134 -8.96 26.28 -5.30
CA ILE A 134 -10.34 26.62 -4.92
C ILE A 134 -10.58 28.14 -4.99
N LEU A 135 -9.54 28.94 -4.79
CA LEU A 135 -9.62 30.41 -4.81
C LEU A 135 -10.28 30.97 -6.10
N PRO A 136 -10.02 30.42 -7.31
CA PRO A 136 -10.65 30.89 -8.55
C PRO A 136 -12.17 30.66 -8.64
N VAL A 137 -12.70 29.70 -7.87
CA VAL A 137 -14.12 29.30 -7.91
C VAL A 137 -14.98 30.15 -6.97
N LEU A 138 -14.39 30.72 -5.90
CA LEU A 138 -15.08 31.56 -4.91
C LEU A 138 -15.94 32.68 -5.53
N PRO A 139 -15.48 33.47 -6.54
CA PRO A 139 -16.33 34.46 -7.21
C PRO A 139 -17.62 33.89 -7.81
N VAL A 140 -17.59 32.68 -8.38
CA VAL A 140 -18.78 32.02 -8.95
C VAL A 140 -19.76 31.62 -7.84
N ILE A 141 -19.25 31.17 -6.69
CA ILE A 141 -20.05 30.87 -5.50
C ILE A 141 -20.70 32.16 -4.95
N PHE A 142 -19.97 33.29 -4.92
CA PHE A 142 -20.53 34.57 -4.52
C PHE A 142 -21.61 35.09 -5.49
N PHE A 143 -21.40 35.00 -6.81
CA PHE A 143 -22.38 35.50 -7.77
C PHE A 143 -23.61 34.61 -7.93
N SER A 144 -23.48 33.28 -7.87
CA SER A 144 -24.65 32.39 -7.78
C SER A 144 -25.43 32.59 -6.47
N GLY A 145 -24.74 32.86 -5.36
CA GLY A 145 -25.35 33.31 -4.11
C GLY A 145 -26.15 34.61 -4.26
N ALA A 146 -25.59 35.62 -4.96
CA ALA A 146 -26.21 36.93 -5.15
C ALA A 146 -27.37 36.93 -6.17
N GLN A 147 -27.21 36.33 -7.35
CA GLN A 147 -28.23 36.33 -8.42
C GLN A 147 -29.52 35.61 -8.00
N SER A 148 -29.44 34.68 -7.04
CA SER A 148 -30.61 34.03 -6.43
C SER A 148 -31.49 34.95 -5.56
N VAL A 149 -31.10 36.22 -5.39
CA VAL A 149 -31.88 37.28 -4.72
C VAL A 149 -32.68 38.09 -5.74
N ASP A 150 -32.03 38.50 -6.84
CA ASP A 150 -32.63 39.37 -7.86
C ASP A 150 -33.68 38.63 -8.71
N ALA A 151 -33.46 37.34 -9.01
CA ALA A 151 -34.37 36.50 -9.80
C ALA A 151 -35.77 36.32 -9.19
N ALA A 152 -35.97 36.66 -7.90
CA ALA A 152 -37.26 36.59 -7.23
C ALA A 152 -38.10 37.89 -7.32
N GLN A 153 -37.62 38.92 -8.03
CA GLN A 153 -38.31 40.21 -8.16
C GLN A 153 -38.75 40.57 -9.59
N VAL A 154 -38.30 39.84 -10.62
CA VAL A 154 -38.65 40.09 -12.04
C VAL A 154 -39.99 39.44 -12.42
N ALA A 155 -41.03 39.71 -11.61
CA ALA A 155 -42.41 39.28 -11.84
C ALA A 155 -43.41 40.09 -10.99
N LYS A 156 -43.50 41.41 -11.26
CA LYS A 156 -44.58 42.25 -10.73
C LYS A 156 -45.36 42.87 -11.90
N PRO A 157 -46.67 42.61 -12.05
CA PRO A 157 -47.54 43.55 -12.75
C PRO A 157 -47.66 44.83 -11.93
N GLU A 158 -48.10 45.90 -12.59
CA GLU A 158 -48.24 47.23 -12.01
C GLU A 158 -49.31 47.27 -10.89
N GLY A 159 -49.13 48.15 -9.89
CA GLY A 159 -50.15 48.46 -8.88
C GLY A 159 -49.96 47.91 -7.45
N ALA A 160 -49.13 46.88 -7.21
CA ALA A 160 -49.04 46.25 -5.88
C ALA A 160 -48.12 46.99 -4.87
N VAL A 161 -48.69 47.53 -3.78
CA VAL A 161 -48.03 48.27 -2.68
C VAL A 161 -46.88 47.49 -2.01
N ALA A 162 -45.87 48.19 -1.51
CA ALA A 162 -44.64 47.61 -0.94
C ALA A 162 -44.74 47.30 0.57
N VAL A 163 -45.05 46.04 0.92
CA VAL A 163 -45.00 45.55 2.32
C VAL A 163 -43.64 44.92 2.65
N ARG A 164 -42.95 45.49 3.65
CA ARG A 164 -41.56 45.16 4.05
C ARG A 164 -41.46 43.83 4.83
N ARG A 165 -41.63 42.69 4.15
CA ARG A 165 -41.66 41.36 4.78
C ARG A 165 -40.30 40.97 5.41
N LYS A 166 -40.31 40.49 6.66
CA LYS A 166 -39.11 40.16 7.47
C LYS A 166 -38.19 39.13 6.79
N ARG A 167 -36.86 39.28 6.95
CA ARG A 167 -35.85 38.25 6.57
C ARG A 167 -36.20 36.93 7.28
N ALA A 168 -36.59 35.90 6.53
CA ALA A 168 -36.99 34.60 7.06
C ALA A 168 -35.79 33.70 7.39
N LEU A 169 -35.95 32.78 8.35
CA LEU A 169 -34.91 31.80 8.74
C LEU A 169 -34.47 30.87 7.59
N SER A 170 -35.22 30.81 6.49
CA SER A 170 -34.81 30.12 5.26
C SER A 170 -33.55 30.71 4.62
N ALA A 171 -33.18 31.96 4.95
CA ALA A 171 -31.94 32.58 4.48
C ALA A 171 -30.70 32.08 5.22
N THR A 172 -30.75 31.96 6.56
CA THR A 172 -29.62 31.51 7.39
C THR A 172 -29.32 30.01 7.26
N LEU A 173 -30.31 29.21 6.83
CA LEU A 173 -30.13 27.78 6.54
C LEU A 173 -29.56 27.48 5.14
N ARG A 174 -29.39 28.48 4.26
CA ARG A 174 -28.85 28.26 2.89
C ARG A 174 -27.39 27.78 2.86
N PRO A 175 -26.43 28.35 3.61
CA PRO A 175 -25.04 27.87 3.60
C PRO A 175 -24.93 26.40 4.03
N TYR A 176 -25.63 26.02 5.10
CA TYR A 176 -25.69 24.65 5.61
C TYR A 176 -26.27 23.65 4.58
N ARG A 177 -27.23 24.07 3.74
CA ARG A 177 -27.77 23.24 2.66
C ARG A 177 -26.80 23.06 1.48
N VAL A 178 -25.99 24.08 1.16
CA VAL A 178 -24.91 23.95 0.16
C VAL A 178 -23.84 22.98 0.68
N ILE A 179 -23.43 23.15 1.95
CA ILE A 179 -22.45 22.28 2.61
C ILE A 179 -22.95 20.83 2.70
N GLY A 180 -24.21 20.61 3.09
CA GLY A 180 -24.80 19.28 3.11
C GLY A 180 -24.81 18.61 1.72
N GLY A 181 -25.09 19.37 0.66
CA GLY A 181 -24.98 18.88 -0.72
C GLY A 181 -23.55 18.56 -1.14
N LEU A 182 -22.58 19.39 -0.76
CA LEU A 182 -21.17 19.21 -1.07
C LEU A 182 -20.56 18.01 -0.34
N VAL A 183 -20.80 17.88 0.97
CA VAL A 183 -20.34 16.74 1.78
C VAL A 183 -20.91 15.42 1.27
N LEU A 184 -22.22 15.39 0.98
CA LEU A 184 -22.90 14.18 0.51
C LEU A 184 -22.48 13.81 -0.92
N SER A 185 -22.33 14.79 -1.81
CA SER A 185 -21.76 14.59 -3.16
C SER A 185 -20.33 14.08 -3.11
N PHE A 186 -19.44 14.78 -2.41
CA PHE A 186 -18.02 14.40 -2.34
C PHE A 186 -17.82 13.01 -1.75
N GLY A 187 -18.52 12.68 -0.65
CA GLY A 187 -18.47 11.34 -0.05
C GLY A 187 -19.01 10.26 -0.99
N MET A 188 -20.18 10.48 -1.60
CA MET A 188 -20.82 9.52 -2.50
C MET A 188 -20.02 9.30 -3.79
N VAL A 189 -19.48 10.38 -4.40
CA VAL A 189 -18.65 10.33 -5.62
C VAL A 189 -17.28 9.71 -5.34
N THR A 190 -16.67 9.99 -4.18
CA THR A 190 -15.37 9.37 -3.81
C THR A 190 -15.53 7.87 -3.55
N LEU A 191 -16.60 7.46 -2.85
CA LEU A 191 -16.90 6.04 -2.61
C LEU A 191 -17.27 5.30 -3.91
N LEU A 192 -18.17 5.85 -4.72
CA LEU A 192 -18.55 5.25 -6.01
C LEU A 192 -17.36 5.24 -6.99
N GLY A 193 -16.57 6.30 -7.06
CA GLY A 193 -15.39 6.38 -7.91
C GLY A 193 -14.35 5.32 -7.55
N SER A 194 -14.07 5.13 -6.25
CA SER A 194 -13.18 4.07 -5.76
C SER A 194 -13.69 2.67 -6.08
N ALA A 195 -15.01 2.45 -5.97
CA ALA A 195 -15.65 1.19 -6.33
C ALA A 195 -15.70 0.93 -7.86
N LEU A 196 -15.83 1.97 -8.68
CA LEU A 196 -15.77 1.85 -10.15
C LEU A 196 -14.33 1.59 -10.64
N LEU A 197 -13.35 2.32 -10.08
CA LEU A 197 -11.92 2.16 -10.37
C LEU A 197 -11.45 0.71 -10.17
N SER A 198 -11.80 0.12 -9.01
CA SER A 198 -11.43 -1.25 -8.64
C SER A 198 -12.15 -2.33 -9.47
N VAL A 199 -13.18 -1.98 -10.24
CA VAL A 199 -13.84 -2.89 -11.19
C VAL A 199 -13.28 -2.71 -12.61
N LEU A 200 -13.11 -1.47 -13.08
CA LEU A 200 -12.84 -1.20 -14.50
C LEU A 200 -11.38 -1.34 -14.96
N HIS A 201 -10.39 -1.42 -14.06
CA HIS A 201 -8.96 -1.57 -14.43
C HIS A 201 -8.45 -0.50 -15.44
N LEU A 202 -9.04 0.70 -15.44
CA LEU A 202 -8.64 1.78 -16.34
C LEU A 202 -7.28 2.40 -15.92
N PRO A 203 -6.42 2.78 -16.89
CA PRO A 203 -5.13 3.40 -16.58
C PRO A 203 -5.32 4.74 -15.87
N GLN A 204 -4.56 4.93 -14.79
CA GLN A 204 -4.74 6.03 -13.84
C GLN A 204 -4.52 7.41 -14.48
N ASP A 205 -3.66 7.48 -15.50
CA ASP A 205 -3.38 8.68 -16.31
C ASP A 205 -4.58 9.19 -17.11
N ALA A 206 -5.47 8.30 -17.58
CA ALA A 206 -6.63 8.73 -18.35
C ALA A 206 -7.56 9.63 -17.53
N ILE A 207 -7.64 9.38 -16.22
CA ILE A 207 -8.41 10.19 -15.27
C ILE A 207 -7.68 11.51 -14.97
N ARG A 208 -6.34 11.49 -14.85
CA ARG A 208 -5.52 12.70 -14.71
C ARG A 208 -5.72 13.64 -15.90
N TRP A 209 -5.65 13.13 -17.12
CA TRP A 209 -5.88 13.90 -18.34
C TRP A 209 -7.33 14.39 -18.48
N ALA A 210 -8.34 13.56 -18.19
CA ALA A 210 -9.74 13.99 -18.24
C ALA A 210 -10.03 15.14 -17.25
N ALA A 211 -9.45 15.08 -16.04
CA ALA A 211 -9.56 16.13 -15.04
C ALA A 211 -8.88 17.44 -15.47
N LEU A 212 -7.67 17.36 -16.05
CA LEU A 212 -6.94 18.52 -16.58
C LEU A 212 -7.68 19.19 -17.74
N VAL A 213 -8.20 18.41 -18.70
CA VAL A 213 -8.99 18.92 -19.83
C VAL A 213 -10.26 19.63 -19.34
N ALA A 214 -10.97 19.07 -18.36
CA ALA A 214 -12.14 19.71 -17.75
C ALA A 214 -11.78 21.04 -17.07
N LEU A 215 -10.66 21.10 -16.33
CA LEU A 215 -10.23 22.30 -15.60
C LEU A 215 -9.76 23.41 -16.56
N VAL A 216 -9.10 23.06 -17.67
CA VAL A 216 -8.79 24.01 -18.77
C VAL A 216 -10.07 24.51 -19.44
N ALA A 217 -11.06 23.65 -19.71
CA ALA A 217 -12.32 24.06 -20.33
C ALA A 217 -13.12 25.04 -19.44
N ILE A 218 -13.13 24.82 -18.12
CA ILE A 218 -13.73 25.74 -17.13
C ILE A 218 -13.00 27.09 -17.13
N GLY A 219 -11.66 27.08 -17.11
CA GLY A 219 -10.84 28.30 -17.20
C GLY A 219 -11.09 29.07 -18.49
N ALA A 220 -11.19 28.38 -19.64
CA ALA A 220 -11.48 28.99 -20.93
C ALA A 220 -12.88 29.61 -20.99
N GLY A 221 -13.90 28.95 -20.43
CA GLY A 221 -15.26 29.49 -20.33
C GLY A 221 -15.36 30.76 -19.47
N LEU A 222 -14.55 30.87 -18.41
CA LEU A 222 -14.47 32.08 -17.58
C LEU A 222 -13.87 33.29 -18.33
N ILE A 223 -12.94 33.05 -19.26
CA ILE A 223 -12.32 34.11 -20.09
C ILE A 223 -13.22 34.44 -21.30
N PHE A 224 -13.74 33.44 -21.99
CA PHE A 224 -14.52 33.57 -23.22
C PHE A 224 -16.00 33.20 -23.00
N PRO A 225 -16.90 34.16 -22.67
CA PRO A 225 -18.33 33.89 -22.49
C PRO A 225 -19.09 33.48 -23.76
N ARG A 226 -18.42 33.33 -24.91
CA ARG A 226 -18.96 32.64 -26.10
C ARG A 226 -18.69 31.13 -26.11
N PHE A 227 -17.79 30.63 -25.26
CA PHE A 227 -17.44 29.22 -25.24
C PHE A 227 -18.53 28.36 -24.58
N GLU A 228 -19.32 28.93 -23.65
CA GLU A 228 -20.53 28.31 -23.10
C GLU A 228 -21.49 27.88 -24.22
N GLN A 229 -21.79 28.79 -25.17
CA GLN A 229 -22.67 28.52 -26.33
C GLN A 229 -22.15 27.44 -27.30
N LEU A 230 -20.85 27.13 -27.25
CA LEU A 230 -20.24 26.06 -28.04
C LEU A 230 -20.30 24.71 -27.31
N LEU A 231 -20.15 24.72 -25.98
CA LEU A 231 -20.26 23.54 -25.10
C LEU A 231 -21.71 23.08 -24.89
N GLU A 232 -22.70 23.98 -24.87
CA GLU A 232 -24.13 23.60 -24.80
C GLU A 232 -24.62 22.88 -26.07
N LYS A 233 -23.99 23.14 -27.22
CA LYS A 233 -24.41 22.64 -28.53
C LYS A 233 -24.44 21.10 -28.66
N PRO A 234 -23.44 20.33 -28.18
CA PRO A 234 -23.55 18.87 -28.10
C PRO A 234 -24.49 18.39 -26.99
N PHE A 235 -24.51 19.03 -25.81
CA PHE A 235 -25.30 18.58 -24.66
C PHE A 235 -26.81 18.81 -24.79
N SER A 236 -27.24 19.82 -25.55
CA SER A 236 -28.66 20.10 -25.85
C SER A 236 -29.37 18.99 -26.65
N ARG A 237 -28.63 18.03 -27.22
CA ARG A 237 -29.19 16.81 -27.83
C ARG A 237 -29.55 15.71 -26.82
N ILE A 238 -29.09 15.82 -25.57
CA ILE A 238 -29.43 14.88 -24.50
C ILE A 238 -30.68 15.41 -23.78
N PRO A 239 -31.80 14.66 -23.72
CA PRO A 239 -33.04 15.15 -23.14
C PRO A 239 -32.93 15.27 -21.61
N GLN A 240 -32.50 16.45 -21.14
CA GLN A 240 -32.49 16.80 -19.73
C GLN A 240 -33.93 16.86 -19.18
N LYS A 241 -34.38 15.76 -18.57
CA LYS A 241 -35.58 15.78 -17.72
C LYS A 241 -35.39 16.88 -16.67
N GLN A 242 -36.32 17.84 -16.66
CA GLN A 242 -36.25 19.03 -15.82
C GLN A 242 -36.21 18.64 -14.33
N ILE A 243 -35.03 18.65 -13.71
CA ILE A 243 -34.90 18.62 -12.26
C ILE A 243 -35.22 20.04 -11.77
N VAL A 244 -36.52 20.33 -11.64
CA VAL A 244 -37.05 21.67 -11.33
C VAL A 244 -36.62 22.11 -9.93
N THR A 245 -35.44 22.73 -9.84
CA THR A 245 -35.11 24.07 -9.27
C THR A 245 -35.85 24.61 -8.03
N ARG A 246 -36.59 23.79 -7.27
CA ARG A 246 -37.37 24.19 -6.09
C ARG A 246 -36.65 23.99 -4.76
N SER A 247 -35.45 23.36 -4.76
CA SER A 247 -34.72 22.98 -3.54
C SER A 247 -33.41 23.77 -3.32
N ASN A 248 -33.56 24.90 -2.63
CA ASN A 248 -32.56 25.70 -1.90
C ASN A 248 -31.14 25.10 -1.77
N GLY A 249 -30.20 25.48 -2.66
CA GLY A 249 -28.75 25.35 -2.47
C GLY A 249 -28.15 23.94 -2.57
N PHE A 250 -28.91 22.89 -2.27
CA PHE A 250 -28.40 21.52 -2.23
C PHE A 250 -27.89 21.04 -3.61
N GLY A 251 -28.62 21.34 -4.69
CA GLY A 251 -28.20 21.00 -6.06
C GLY A 251 -26.92 21.72 -6.52
N LEU A 252 -26.68 22.95 -6.02
CA LEU A 252 -25.41 23.67 -6.26
C LEU A 252 -24.26 22.99 -5.51
N GLY A 253 -24.50 22.55 -4.26
CA GLY A 253 -23.56 21.73 -3.49
C GLY A 253 -23.23 20.41 -4.17
N LEU A 254 -24.22 19.73 -4.77
CA LEU A 254 -24.00 18.49 -5.53
C LEU A 254 -23.00 18.70 -6.69
N ALA A 255 -23.23 19.72 -7.51
CA ALA A 255 -22.37 20.05 -8.65
C ALA A 255 -20.96 20.49 -8.21
N LEU A 256 -20.86 21.33 -7.16
CA LEU A 256 -19.57 21.76 -6.60
C LEU A 256 -18.76 20.59 -6.04
N GLY A 257 -19.39 19.58 -5.44
CA GLY A 257 -18.72 18.37 -4.94
C GLY A 257 -18.02 17.57 -6.04
N VAL A 258 -18.64 17.45 -7.22
CA VAL A 258 -18.01 16.81 -8.40
C VAL A 258 -16.84 17.64 -8.90
N LEU A 259 -16.99 18.97 -8.94
CA LEU A 259 -15.95 19.91 -9.35
C LEU A 259 -14.72 19.92 -8.43
N TYR A 260 -14.87 19.43 -7.20
CA TYR A 260 -13.83 19.43 -6.16
C TYR A 260 -12.86 18.24 -6.26
N VAL A 261 -13.29 17.14 -6.89
CA VAL A 261 -12.52 15.89 -6.99
C VAL A 261 -11.15 16.07 -7.66
N PRO A 262 -11.00 16.80 -8.80
CA PRO A 262 -9.68 17.11 -9.39
C PRO A 262 -8.73 17.81 -8.43
N CYS A 263 -9.25 18.77 -7.64
CA CYS A 263 -8.47 19.64 -6.78
C CYS A 263 -7.92 18.95 -5.53
N ALA A 264 -8.46 17.79 -5.16
CA ALA A 264 -8.05 17.00 -4.01
C ALA A 264 -7.12 15.81 -4.36
N GLY A 265 -6.73 15.67 -5.64
CA GLY A 265 -6.02 14.50 -6.20
C GLY A 265 -4.92 13.86 -5.33
N PRO A 266 -3.91 14.61 -4.85
CA PRO A 266 -2.82 14.03 -4.05
C PRO A 266 -3.27 13.41 -2.72
N ILE A 267 -4.27 14.01 -2.07
CA ILE A 267 -4.81 13.53 -0.79
C ILE A 267 -5.83 12.41 -1.04
N LEU A 268 -6.60 12.50 -2.14
CA LEU A 268 -7.45 11.40 -2.60
C LEU A 268 -6.63 10.14 -2.93
N ALA A 269 -5.43 10.26 -3.50
CA ALA A 269 -4.55 9.12 -3.71
C ALA A 269 -4.19 8.42 -2.38
N ALA A 270 -3.82 9.18 -1.35
CA ALA A 270 -3.56 8.63 -0.01
C ALA A 270 -4.80 8.00 0.64
N ILE A 271 -5.98 8.64 0.51
CA ILE A 271 -7.26 8.10 1.00
C ILE A 271 -7.66 6.83 0.24
N VAL A 272 -7.42 6.75 -1.07
CA VAL A 272 -7.70 5.56 -1.89
C VAL A 272 -6.74 4.43 -1.57
N VAL A 273 -5.44 4.69 -1.33
CA VAL A 273 -4.49 3.66 -0.87
C VAL A 273 -4.92 3.12 0.50
N ALA A 274 -5.23 4.00 1.47
CA ALA A 274 -5.75 3.59 2.77
C ALA A 274 -7.10 2.83 2.67
N GLY A 275 -7.97 3.24 1.74
CA GLY A 275 -9.28 2.63 1.48
C GLY A 275 -9.22 1.31 0.70
N ALA A 276 -8.20 1.09 -0.14
CA ALA A 276 -7.98 -0.16 -0.85
C ALA A 276 -7.36 -1.24 0.06
N THR A 277 -6.53 -0.83 1.02
CA THR A 277 -5.97 -1.74 2.04
C THR A 277 -6.94 -2.11 3.16
N ALA A 278 -8.04 -1.37 3.34
CA ALA A 278 -9.03 -1.61 4.38
C ALA A 278 -10.37 -2.06 3.79
N THR A 279 -10.85 -3.24 4.18
CA THR A 279 -12.25 -3.65 3.93
C THR A 279 -13.20 -2.56 4.42
N ILE A 280 -14.10 -2.08 3.55
CA ILE A 280 -14.94 -0.87 3.72
C ILE A 280 -15.43 -0.74 5.17
N GLY A 281 -14.75 0.13 5.93
CA GLY A 281 -14.77 0.08 7.38
C GLY A 281 -15.15 1.41 8.02
N LEU A 282 -15.50 1.35 9.30
CA LEU A 282 -15.91 2.51 10.08
C LEU A 282 -14.81 3.60 10.10
N GLY A 283 -13.53 3.21 10.06
CA GLY A 283 -12.39 4.13 9.90
C GLY A 283 -12.42 4.92 8.58
N THR A 284 -12.67 4.27 7.44
CA THR A 284 -12.78 4.93 6.12
C THR A 284 -13.95 5.92 6.08
N VAL A 285 -15.08 5.56 6.69
CA VAL A 285 -16.27 6.43 6.80
C VAL A 285 -15.97 7.65 7.69
N VAL A 286 -15.33 7.47 8.85
CA VAL A 286 -14.93 8.57 9.74
C VAL A 286 -13.91 9.49 9.08
N LEU A 287 -12.89 8.94 8.40
CA LEU A 287 -11.88 9.70 7.66
C LEU A 287 -12.53 10.56 6.58
N THR A 288 -13.43 9.98 5.78
CA THR A 288 -14.15 10.69 4.70
C THR A 288 -15.07 11.79 5.25
N ALA A 289 -15.80 11.51 6.33
CA ALA A 289 -16.72 12.46 6.96
C ALA A 289 -15.97 13.64 7.62
N THR A 290 -14.86 13.36 8.31
CA THR A 290 -14.04 14.39 8.97
C THR A 290 -13.26 15.24 7.96
N PHE A 291 -12.77 14.63 6.87
CA PHE A 291 -12.20 15.36 5.73
C PHE A 291 -13.22 16.31 5.08
N ALA A 292 -14.44 15.83 4.81
CA ALA A 292 -15.49 16.66 4.23
C ALA A 292 -15.93 17.79 5.18
N LEU A 293 -15.96 17.57 6.50
CA LEU A 293 -16.19 18.61 7.51
C LEU A 293 -15.05 19.63 7.56
N GLY A 294 -13.79 19.17 7.50
CA GLY A 294 -12.60 20.04 7.46
C GLY A 294 -12.60 20.94 6.22
N ALA A 295 -12.91 20.41 5.05
CA ALA A 295 -12.99 21.17 3.79
C ALA A 295 -14.18 22.15 3.76
N ALA A 296 -15.29 21.81 4.42
CA ALA A 296 -16.47 22.68 4.51
C ALA A 296 -16.25 23.93 5.40
N LEU A 297 -15.32 23.89 6.37
CA LEU A 297 -15.09 24.98 7.33
C LEU A 297 -14.53 26.26 6.67
N PRO A 298 -13.44 26.22 5.86
CA PRO A 298 -12.97 27.38 5.11
C PRO A 298 -14.02 27.89 4.12
N LEU A 299 -14.72 26.99 3.43
CA LEU A 299 -15.78 27.35 2.48
C LEU A 299 -16.93 28.10 3.16
N LEU A 300 -17.38 27.67 4.35
CA LEU A 300 -18.37 28.38 5.16
C LEU A 300 -17.89 29.78 5.55
N PHE A 301 -16.65 29.89 6.03
CA PHE A 301 -16.06 31.15 6.45
C PHE A 301 -15.99 32.15 5.28
N PHE A 302 -15.43 31.74 4.13
CA PHE A 302 -15.36 32.60 2.96
C PHE A 302 -16.76 32.96 2.42
N ALA A 303 -17.71 32.01 2.37
CA ALA A 303 -19.08 32.29 1.93
C ALA A 303 -19.76 33.39 2.77
N LEU A 304 -19.62 33.33 4.10
CA LEU A 304 -20.16 34.34 5.02
C LEU A 304 -19.41 35.68 4.94
N ALA A 305 -18.08 35.65 4.79
CA ALA A 305 -17.27 36.85 4.65
C ALA A 305 -17.60 37.61 3.35
N GLY A 306 -17.70 36.91 2.22
CA GLY A 306 -18.00 37.53 0.94
C GLY A 306 -19.44 38.03 0.80
N GLN A 307 -20.43 37.46 1.52
CA GLN A 307 -21.75 38.10 1.64
C GLN A 307 -21.66 39.48 2.30
N ARG A 308 -20.90 39.61 3.41
CA ARG A 308 -20.64 40.90 4.07
C ARG A 308 -19.87 41.89 3.19
N ILE A 309 -18.95 41.41 2.34
CA ILE A 309 -18.20 42.26 1.41
C ILE A 309 -19.09 42.70 0.24
N ALA A 310 -19.91 41.80 -0.32
CA ALA A 310 -20.81 42.09 -1.43
C ALA A 310 -21.95 43.06 -1.06
N GLU A 311 -22.48 43.00 0.16
CA GLU A 311 -23.43 44.01 0.68
C GLU A 311 -22.77 45.39 0.90
N ARG A 312 -21.44 45.47 1.02
CA ARG A 312 -20.72 46.67 1.48
C ARG A 312 -19.84 47.36 0.43
N VAL A 313 -19.46 46.65 -0.64
CA VAL A 313 -18.50 47.14 -1.65
C VAL A 313 -19.15 47.18 -3.04
N GLY A 314 -19.96 48.22 -3.31
CA GLY A 314 -20.58 48.42 -4.62
C GLY A 314 -19.58 48.52 -5.79
N ALA A 315 -18.34 48.94 -5.52
CA ALA A 315 -17.24 48.93 -6.49
C ALA A 315 -16.87 47.53 -7.02
N PHE A 316 -17.21 46.46 -6.29
CA PHE A 316 -16.97 45.08 -6.72
C PHE A 316 -17.85 44.69 -7.93
N ARG A 317 -19.06 45.27 -8.06
CA ARG A 317 -19.89 45.11 -9.27
C ARG A 317 -19.24 45.70 -10.52
N ARG A 318 -18.56 46.86 -10.41
CA ARG A 318 -17.90 47.51 -11.56
C ARG A 318 -16.70 46.73 -12.13
N ARG A 319 -16.03 45.90 -11.32
CA ARG A 319 -14.85 45.09 -11.74
C ARG A 319 -15.12 43.60 -11.93
N GLN A 320 -16.39 43.18 -12.01
CA GLN A 320 -16.75 41.76 -12.23
C GLN A 320 -16.09 41.13 -13.46
N ARG A 321 -15.88 41.90 -14.54
CA ARG A 321 -15.27 41.40 -15.78
C ARG A 321 -13.76 41.14 -15.61
N GLU A 322 -13.03 42.08 -15.01
CA GLU A 322 -11.61 41.92 -14.67
C GLU A 322 -11.39 40.74 -13.73
N ILE A 323 -12.17 40.65 -12.65
CA ILE A 323 -12.05 39.60 -11.63
C ILE A 323 -12.29 38.21 -12.25
N ARG A 324 -13.29 38.07 -13.14
CA ARG A 324 -13.57 36.80 -13.84
C ARG A 324 -12.43 36.39 -14.78
N ILE A 325 -11.89 37.35 -15.54
CA ILE A 325 -10.75 37.09 -16.45
C ILE A 325 -9.50 36.73 -15.63
N ALA A 326 -9.25 37.41 -14.51
CA ALA A 326 -8.13 37.11 -13.62
C ALA A 326 -8.23 35.71 -13.02
N THR A 327 -9.37 35.29 -12.46
CA THR A 327 -9.51 33.93 -11.91
C THR A 327 -9.52 32.86 -13.00
N GLY A 328 -10.12 33.11 -14.17
CA GLY A 328 -10.00 32.22 -15.33
C GLY A 328 -8.55 32.00 -15.75
N SER A 329 -7.77 33.10 -15.84
CA SER A 329 -6.35 33.06 -16.19
C SER A 329 -5.52 32.28 -15.17
N VAL A 330 -5.70 32.54 -13.87
CA VAL A 330 -5.04 31.80 -12.78
C VAL A 330 -5.41 30.31 -12.80
N THR A 331 -6.66 29.97 -13.14
CA THR A 331 -7.11 28.56 -13.27
C THR A 331 -6.36 27.83 -14.38
N ILE A 332 -6.21 28.47 -15.56
CA ILE A 332 -5.45 27.88 -16.69
C ILE A 332 -3.96 27.78 -16.34
N LEU A 333 -3.37 28.81 -15.72
CA LEU A 333 -1.96 28.81 -15.33
C LEU A 333 -1.66 27.69 -14.33
N LEU A 334 -2.57 27.44 -13.39
CA LEU A 334 -2.50 26.32 -12.44
C LEU A 334 -2.72 24.95 -13.12
N ALA A 335 -3.61 24.85 -14.11
CA ALA A 335 -3.78 23.64 -14.92
C ALA A 335 -2.49 23.29 -15.68
N VAL A 336 -1.86 24.28 -16.31
CA VAL A 336 -0.57 24.13 -17.01
C VAL A 336 0.53 23.73 -16.02
N ALA A 337 0.58 24.34 -14.84
CA ALA A 337 1.53 23.95 -13.80
C ALA A 337 1.35 22.48 -13.35
N LEU A 338 0.12 21.98 -13.29
CA LEU A 338 -0.18 20.57 -12.98
C LEU A 338 0.21 19.60 -14.12
N VAL A 339 0.23 20.04 -15.38
CA VAL A 339 0.75 19.22 -16.51
C VAL A 339 2.27 19.03 -16.39
N PHE A 340 3.00 20.02 -15.86
CA PHE A 340 4.44 19.96 -15.64
C PHE A 340 4.85 19.48 -14.23
N ASP A 341 3.88 18.99 -13.42
CA ASP A 341 4.08 18.58 -12.01
C ASP A 341 4.82 19.62 -11.12
N LEU A 342 4.75 20.91 -11.51
CA LEU A 342 5.36 22.05 -10.81
C LEU A 342 4.96 22.15 -9.32
N PRO A 343 3.71 21.87 -8.92
CA PRO A 343 3.35 21.85 -7.49
C PRO A 343 4.12 20.80 -6.68
N ALA A 344 4.43 19.64 -7.27
CA ALA A 344 5.22 18.59 -6.61
C ALA A 344 6.71 18.96 -6.55
N ALA A 345 7.23 19.67 -7.55
CA ALA A 345 8.58 20.25 -7.50
C ALA A 345 8.68 21.36 -6.44
N LEU A 346 7.66 22.22 -6.32
CA LEU A 346 7.61 23.29 -5.31
C LEU A 346 7.46 22.72 -3.89
N GLN A 347 6.65 21.67 -3.70
CA GLN A 347 6.55 20.97 -2.42
C GLN A 347 7.88 20.32 -2.01
N ARG A 348 8.64 19.75 -2.95
CA ARG A 348 10.01 19.25 -2.71
C ARG A 348 11.05 20.34 -2.43
N ALA A 349 10.77 21.59 -2.80
CA ALA A 349 11.65 22.74 -2.57
C ALA A 349 11.37 23.47 -1.24
N ILE A 350 10.20 23.27 -0.63
CA ILE A 350 9.87 23.76 0.70
C ILE A 350 10.42 22.75 1.73
N PRO A 351 11.23 23.15 2.72
CA PRO A 351 11.79 22.20 3.69
C PRO A 351 10.70 21.57 4.57
N ASP A 352 10.81 20.25 4.79
CA ASP A 352 9.90 19.46 5.63
C ASP A 352 9.91 19.89 7.11
N TYR A 353 9.06 20.87 7.43
CA TYR A 353 8.77 21.29 8.80
C TYR A 353 8.12 20.19 9.66
N THR A 354 7.70 19.08 9.04
CA THR A 354 7.14 17.87 9.66
C THR A 354 8.19 16.83 10.03
N ALA A 355 9.39 16.86 9.43
CA ALA A 355 10.42 15.83 9.63
C ALA A 355 10.86 15.71 11.10
N SER A 356 10.90 16.84 11.83
CA SER A 356 11.25 16.89 13.25
C SER A 356 10.27 16.12 14.15
N LEU A 357 8.97 16.11 13.84
CA LEU A 357 7.98 15.30 14.55
C LEU A 357 8.15 13.81 14.19
N GLN A 358 8.31 13.51 12.90
CA GLN A 358 8.49 12.14 12.39
C GLN A 358 9.71 11.46 13.04
N GLN A 359 10.80 12.22 13.23
CA GLN A 359 12.07 11.71 13.74
C GLN A 359 12.03 11.38 15.24
N GLN A 360 11.28 12.12 16.07
CA GLN A 360 11.12 11.80 17.49
C GLN A 360 10.31 10.52 17.74
N ILE A 361 9.35 10.20 16.87
CA ILE A 361 8.54 8.96 16.96
C ILE A 361 9.37 7.74 16.54
N SER A 362 10.40 7.93 15.71
CA SER A 362 11.17 6.86 15.07
C SER A 362 12.38 6.35 15.89
N THR A 363 12.73 7.01 17.00
CA THR A 363 13.98 6.75 17.76
C THR A 363 13.83 5.86 18.99
N GLY A 364 12.61 5.46 19.37
CA GLY A 364 12.37 4.56 20.51
C GLY A 364 12.87 3.14 20.25
N THR A 365 13.76 2.63 21.12
CA THR A 365 14.33 1.27 21.00
C THR A 365 13.28 0.17 21.12
N GLU A 366 12.32 0.31 22.05
CA GLU A 366 11.20 -0.64 22.22
C GLU A 366 10.30 -0.71 20.97
N ILE A 367 10.10 0.43 20.29
CA ILE A 367 9.35 0.50 19.03
C ILE A 367 10.13 -0.24 17.92
N ARG A 368 11.46 -0.12 17.93
CA ARG A 368 12.36 -0.70 16.93
C ARG A 368 12.37 -2.23 16.96
N GLU A 369 12.19 -2.84 18.13
CA GLU A 369 12.03 -4.29 18.28
C GLU A 369 10.64 -4.76 17.83
N GLN A 370 9.57 -4.02 18.15
CA GLN A 370 8.22 -4.27 17.62
C GLN A 370 8.11 -4.06 16.10
N LEU A 371 9.00 -3.26 15.50
CA LEU A 371 9.08 -2.97 14.06
C LEU A 371 9.73 -4.08 13.22
N ASN A 372 10.33 -5.11 13.81
CA ASN A 372 10.96 -6.21 13.06
C ASN A 372 9.95 -6.87 12.10
N LEU A 373 8.77 -7.25 12.61
CA LEU A 373 7.61 -7.65 11.78
C LEU A 373 6.77 -6.44 11.34
N GLY A 374 7.34 -5.63 10.45
CA GLY A 374 6.71 -4.42 9.91
C GLY A 374 5.61 -4.70 8.88
N GLY A 375 4.42 -5.04 9.34
CA GLY A 375 3.22 -5.21 8.53
C GLY A 375 1.94 -4.90 9.32
N ILE A 376 0.80 -4.81 8.63
CA ILE A 376 -0.48 -4.45 9.26
C ILE A 376 -0.90 -5.53 10.26
N VAL A 377 -0.84 -5.20 11.55
CA VAL A 377 -1.23 -6.09 12.65
C VAL A 377 -2.75 -6.27 12.65
N ASN A 378 -3.18 -7.53 12.62
CA ASN A 378 -4.57 -7.96 12.65
C ASN A 378 -4.73 -9.22 13.52
N ALA A 379 -5.98 -9.63 13.77
CA ALA A 379 -6.30 -10.71 14.70
C ALA A 379 -5.74 -12.10 14.32
N GLN A 380 -5.21 -12.30 13.10
CA GLN A 380 -4.57 -13.55 12.66
C GLN A 380 -3.04 -13.52 12.79
N ASN A 381 -2.41 -12.36 12.67
CA ASN A 381 -0.94 -12.23 12.55
C ASN A 381 -0.26 -11.53 13.74
N ALA A 382 -1.04 -11.12 14.74
CA ALA A 382 -0.54 -10.49 15.96
C ALA A 382 0.40 -11.41 16.78
N GLN A 383 0.21 -12.73 16.70
CA GLN A 383 1.04 -13.70 17.43
C GLN A 383 2.36 -14.05 16.71
N LEU A 384 2.55 -13.68 15.43
CA LEU A 384 3.76 -14.01 14.67
C LEU A 384 5.03 -13.45 15.31
N SER A 385 4.93 -12.32 16.02
CA SER A 385 6.02 -11.70 16.79
C SER A 385 6.43 -12.46 18.06
N ASN A 386 5.86 -13.65 18.29
CA ASN A 386 6.31 -14.58 19.33
C ASN A 386 7.35 -15.60 18.82
N CYS A 387 7.63 -15.63 17.51
CA CYS A 387 8.78 -16.35 16.96
C CYS A 387 9.92 -15.36 16.73
N SER A 388 11.15 -15.83 16.93
CA SER A 388 12.37 -15.16 16.50
C SER A 388 12.71 -15.52 15.04
N ASP A 389 13.74 -14.87 14.49
CA ASP A 389 14.17 -15.07 13.11
C ASP A 389 15.26 -16.16 13.04
N GLY A 390 15.01 -17.24 12.32
CA GLY A 390 15.96 -18.33 12.12
C GLY A 390 16.17 -19.25 13.35
N ALA A 391 15.20 -19.35 14.25
CA ALA A 391 15.31 -20.10 15.51
C ALA A 391 15.80 -21.55 15.33
N ALA A 392 16.72 -21.99 16.20
CA ALA A 392 17.27 -23.35 16.16
C ALA A 392 16.40 -24.42 16.86
N GLN A 393 15.25 -24.03 17.40
CA GLN A 393 14.30 -24.88 18.11
C GLN A 393 12.86 -24.46 17.76
N LEU A 394 11.89 -25.37 17.90
CA LEU A 394 10.48 -25.10 17.60
C LEU A 394 9.85 -24.13 18.61
N GLU A 395 9.58 -22.91 18.17
CA GLU A 395 8.84 -21.88 18.90
C GLU A 395 7.31 -22.09 18.74
N SER A 396 6.48 -21.09 19.08
CA SER A 396 5.03 -21.15 18.84
C SER A 396 4.41 -19.76 18.72
N CYS A 397 4.12 -19.33 17.49
CA CYS A 397 3.69 -17.97 17.17
C CYS A 397 2.29 -17.88 16.53
N GLY A 398 1.38 -18.74 17.00
CA GLY A 398 -0.05 -18.68 16.71
C GLY A 398 -0.47 -19.47 15.47
N THR A 399 -1.76 -19.43 15.15
CA THR A 399 -2.30 -20.10 13.94
C THR A 399 -1.81 -19.39 12.68
N ALA A 400 -1.39 -20.16 11.67
CA ALA A 400 -0.97 -19.61 10.38
C ALA A 400 -2.05 -18.68 9.77
N PRO A 401 -1.72 -17.44 9.37
CA PRO A 401 -2.68 -16.54 8.74
C PRO A 401 -3.21 -17.10 7.41
N ASP A 402 -4.44 -16.75 7.03
CA ASP A 402 -4.99 -17.20 5.74
C ASP A 402 -4.14 -16.67 4.56
N LEU A 403 -4.04 -17.46 3.49
CA LEU A 403 -3.54 -17.00 2.19
C LEU A 403 -4.64 -16.13 1.54
N LYS A 404 -4.42 -14.82 1.49
CA LYS A 404 -5.41 -13.82 1.07
C LYS A 404 -5.04 -13.17 -0.26
N GLY A 405 -6.06 -12.79 -1.03
CA GLY A 405 -5.90 -11.98 -2.25
C GLY A 405 -5.09 -12.61 -3.38
N ILE A 406 -4.77 -13.91 -3.29
CA ILE A 406 -4.06 -14.67 -4.33
C ILE A 406 -4.85 -14.61 -5.64
N THR A 407 -4.24 -14.06 -6.68
CA THR A 407 -4.90 -13.76 -7.97
C THR A 407 -4.94 -14.96 -8.92
N GLY A 408 -4.14 -15.99 -8.66
CA GLY A 408 -4.11 -17.23 -9.42
C GLY A 408 -3.22 -18.27 -8.75
N TRP A 409 -3.36 -19.52 -9.16
CA TRP A 409 -2.56 -20.64 -8.67
C TRP A 409 -1.93 -21.40 -9.83
N LEU A 410 -0.75 -21.97 -9.61
CA LEU A 410 -0.09 -22.91 -10.52
C LEU A 410 0.26 -24.18 -9.72
N ASN A 411 0.55 -25.29 -10.42
CA ASN A 411 0.90 -26.58 -9.83
C ASN A 411 -0.17 -27.15 -8.86
N THR A 412 -1.46 -26.82 -9.08
CA THR A 412 -2.59 -27.43 -8.35
C THR A 412 -3.59 -28.07 -9.32
N PRO A 413 -4.41 -29.06 -8.89
CA PRO A 413 -5.38 -29.72 -9.76
C PRO A 413 -6.40 -28.75 -10.40
N GLY A 414 -6.18 -28.43 -11.67
CA GLY A 414 -6.97 -27.44 -12.42
C GLY A 414 -6.76 -25.99 -11.95
N ASN A 415 -5.57 -25.64 -11.44
CA ASN A 415 -5.20 -24.30 -10.95
C ASN A 415 -6.18 -23.74 -9.88
N LYS A 416 -6.73 -24.64 -9.06
CA LYS A 416 -7.65 -24.30 -7.96
C LYS A 416 -6.89 -23.85 -6.70
N PRO A 417 -7.45 -22.93 -5.89
CA PRO A 417 -6.86 -22.52 -4.62
C PRO A 417 -6.74 -23.65 -3.59
N ILE A 418 -5.76 -23.52 -2.68
CA ILE A 418 -5.61 -24.35 -1.48
C ILE A 418 -5.90 -23.49 -0.23
N ASP A 419 -6.83 -23.93 0.62
CA ASP A 419 -6.99 -23.40 1.98
C ASP A 419 -6.05 -24.15 2.93
N LEU A 420 -5.27 -23.44 3.75
CA LEU A 420 -4.40 -24.04 4.78
C LEU A 420 -5.17 -24.91 5.78
N LYS A 421 -6.49 -24.70 5.94
CA LYS A 421 -7.37 -25.56 6.76
C LYS A 421 -7.56 -26.96 6.15
N SER A 422 -7.40 -27.10 4.83
CA SER A 422 -7.40 -28.41 4.15
C SER A 422 -6.08 -29.18 4.29
N LEU A 423 -5.01 -28.52 4.78
CA LEU A 423 -3.70 -29.12 5.01
C LEU A 423 -3.46 -29.52 6.48
N ARG A 424 -4.47 -29.40 7.36
CA ARG A 424 -4.37 -29.92 8.74
C ARG A 424 -4.06 -31.42 8.72
N GLY A 425 -3.18 -31.86 9.63
CA GLY A 425 -2.60 -33.20 9.60
C GLY A 425 -1.32 -33.34 8.76
N LYS A 426 -0.91 -32.30 8.01
CA LYS A 426 0.39 -32.19 7.34
C LYS A 426 1.25 -31.08 7.93
N VAL A 427 2.56 -31.22 7.83
CA VAL A 427 3.49 -30.10 7.99
C VAL A 427 3.39 -29.24 6.72
N VAL A 428 3.36 -27.91 6.86
CA VAL A 428 3.29 -26.99 5.71
C VAL A 428 4.44 -25.99 5.78
N LEU A 429 5.22 -25.89 4.70
CA LEU A 429 6.18 -24.81 4.49
C LEU A 429 5.58 -23.77 3.55
N ILE A 430 5.53 -22.52 3.98
CA ILE A 430 5.23 -21.36 3.13
C ILE A 430 6.57 -20.74 2.73
N ASP A 431 6.82 -20.68 1.44
CA ASP A 431 8.05 -20.19 0.80
C ASP A 431 7.71 -18.92 0.02
N PHE A 432 8.12 -17.75 0.51
CA PHE A 432 7.93 -16.47 -0.18
C PHE A 432 9.08 -16.21 -1.15
N TRP A 433 8.75 -16.07 -2.43
CA TRP A 433 9.75 -15.96 -3.50
C TRP A 433 9.33 -15.01 -4.62
N ALA A 434 10.32 -14.56 -5.40
CA ALA A 434 10.18 -13.86 -6.67
C ALA A 434 11.13 -14.55 -7.66
N TYR A 435 10.73 -14.74 -8.93
CA TYR A 435 11.50 -15.62 -9.81
C TYR A 435 12.74 -14.94 -10.38
N SER A 436 12.80 -13.61 -10.42
CA SER A 436 14.02 -12.86 -10.74
C SER A 436 14.90 -12.53 -9.52
N CYS A 437 14.53 -12.92 -8.30
CA CYS A 437 15.39 -12.74 -7.13
C CYS A 437 16.46 -13.84 -7.09
N ILE A 438 17.74 -13.49 -7.26
CA ILE A 438 18.85 -14.47 -7.28
C ILE A 438 18.97 -15.24 -5.95
N ASN A 439 18.64 -14.61 -4.82
CA ASN A 439 18.64 -15.25 -3.51
C ASN A 439 17.56 -16.35 -3.42
N CYS A 440 16.37 -16.12 -4.00
CA CYS A 440 15.36 -17.16 -4.17
C CYS A 440 15.85 -18.28 -5.09
N GLN A 441 16.51 -17.96 -6.21
CA GLN A 441 17.03 -18.97 -7.14
C GLN A 441 18.07 -19.90 -6.49
N ARG A 442 18.87 -19.40 -5.53
CA ARG A 442 19.81 -20.23 -4.74
C ARG A 442 19.12 -21.02 -3.62
N ALA A 443 18.10 -20.46 -2.97
CA ALA A 443 17.36 -21.15 -1.89
C ALA A 443 16.39 -22.24 -2.39
N ILE A 444 15.70 -22.03 -3.51
CA ILE A 444 14.65 -22.92 -4.01
C ILE A 444 15.13 -24.37 -4.28
N PRO A 445 16.36 -24.65 -4.76
CA PRO A 445 16.91 -26.01 -4.81
C PRO A 445 16.84 -26.79 -3.49
N HIS A 446 16.97 -26.13 -2.32
CA HIS A 446 16.81 -26.78 -1.01
C HIS A 446 15.32 -27.08 -0.74
N VAL A 447 14.42 -26.14 -1.03
CA VAL A 447 12.97 -26.29 -0.88
C VAL A 447 12.41 -27.39 -1.80
N VAL A 448 12.90 -27.47 -3.04
CA VAL A 448 12.59 -28.54 -4.00
C VAL A 448 13.11 -29.89 -3.50
N GLY A 449 14.33 -29.94 -2.95
CA GLY A 449 14.88 -31.15 -2.32
C GLY A 449 14.01 -31.65 -1.15
N TRP A 450 13.64 -30.76 -0.23
CA TRP A 450 12.72 -31.09 0.88
C TRP A 450 11.35 -31.55 0.39
N TYR A 451 10.78 -30.91 -0.63
CA TYR A 451 9.51 -31.34 -1.21
C TYR A 451 9.62 -32.75 -1.81
N GLN A 452 10.68 -33.03 -2.58
CA GLN A 452 10.92 -34.35 -3.16
C GLN A 452 11.12 -35.43 -2.08
N ALA A 453 11.88 -35.13 -1.02
CA ALA A 453 12.19 -36.06 0.06
C ALA A 453 11.01 -36.33 1.02
N TYR A 454 10.13 -35.35 1.27
CA TYR A 454 9.18 -35.40 2.39
C TYR A 454 7.69 -35.29 2.02
N LYS A 455 7.31 -34.99 0.77
CA LYS A 455 5.89 -34.90 0.34
C LYS A 455 5.04 -36.11 0.74
N ASP A 456 5.60 -37.31 0.61
CA ASP A 456 4.94 -38.60 0.91
C ASP A 456 5.11 -39.00 2.39
N SER A 457 6.01 -38.33 3.12
CA SER A 457 6.17 -38.47 4.57
C SER A 457 5.18 -37.61 5.37
N GLY A 458 4.64 -36.55 4.76
CA GLY A 458 3.66 -35.64 5.40
C GLY A 458 3.89 -34.15 5.15
N LEU A 459 4.89 -33.75 4.35
CA LEU A 459 5.13 -32.35 4.02
C LEU A 459 4.20 -31.86 2.90
N ALA A 460 3.77 -30.61 3.00
CA ALA A 460 3.27 -29.80 1.90
C ALA A 460 4.13 -28.53 1.80
N VAL A 461 4.33 -28.03 0.58
CA VAL A 461 5.02 -26.76 0.33
C VAL A 461 4.08 -25.90 -0.51
N ILE A 462 4.02 -24.60 -0.21
CA ILE A 462 3.35 -23.60 -1.04
C ILE A 462 4.32 -22.45 -1.29
N GLY A 463 4.73 -22.30 -2.56
CA GLY A 463 5.50 -21.14 -3.00
C GLY A 463 4.59 -19.94 -3.19
N VAL A 464 4.52 -19.04 -2.22
CA VAL A 464 3.84 -17.76 -2.36
C VAL A 464 4.72 -16.85 -3.20
N HIS A 465 4.42 -16.78 -4.49
CA HIS A 465 5.11 -15.91 -5.43
C HIS A 465 4.55 -14.49 -5.23
N THR A 466 5.25 -13.69 -4.42
CA THR A 466 4.97 -12.26 -4.27
C THR A 466 5.95 -11.52 -5.18
N PRO A 467 5.48 -10.87 -6.25
CA PRO A 467 6.35 -10.27 -7.26
C PRO A 467 7.02 -8.98 -6.76
N GLU A 468 8.27 -8.77 -7.12
CA GLU A 468 8.94 -7.49 -6.88
C GLU A 468 8.70 -6.48 -8.00
N TYR A 469 8.67 -6.97 -9.25
CA TYR A 469 8.55 -6.14 -10.46
C TYR A 469 7.24 -6.40 -11.21
N ALA A 470 6.76 -5.42 -11.99
CA ALA A 470 5.49 -5.54 -12.73
C ALA A 470 5.47 -6.71 -13.72
N PHE A 471 6.61 -7.03 -14.35
CA PHE A 471 6.73 -8.16 -15.27
C PHE A 471 6.59 -9.53 -14.58
N GLU A 472 6.76 -9.60 -13.26
CA GLU A 472 6.60 -10.81 -12.47
C GLU A 472 5.14 -11.10 -12.10
N LYS A 473 4.22 -10.12 -12.25
CA LYS A 473 2.78 -10.35 -12.07
C LYS A 473 2.16 -11.22 -13.17
N VAL A 474 2.88 -11.45 -14.27
CA VAL A 474 2.41 -12.19 -15.46
C VAL A 474 2.50 -13.70 -15.21
N PRO A 475 1.39 -14.45 -15.13
CA PRO A 475 1.42 -15.87 -14.74
C PRO A 475 2.28 -16.76 -15.64
N GLY A 476 2.30 -16.47 -16.96
CA GLY A 476 3.12 -17.19 -17.93
C GLY A 476 4.63 -16.94 -17.80
N ASN A 477 5.04 -15.87 -17.12
CA ASN A 477 6.45 -15.63 -16.78
C ASN A 477 6.83 -16.43 -15.52
N VAL A 478 6.00 -16.36 -14.48
CA VAL A 478 6.19 -17.16 -13.24
C VAL A 478 6.22 -18.66 -13.54
N ALA A 479 5.35 -19.15 -14.43
CA ALA A 479 5.35 -20.55 -14.85
C ALA A 479 6.67 -20.99 -15.52
N LYS A 480 7.32 -20.11 -16.28
CA LYS A 480 8.64 -20.38 -16.89
C LYS A 480 9.76 -20.35 -15.85
N GLY A 481 9.76 -19.36 -14.95
CA GLY A 481 10.70 -19.30 -13.83
C GLY A 481 10.61 -20.55 -12.92
N ALA A 482 9.38 -20.94 -12.57
CA ALA A 482 9.10 -22.16 -11.82
C ALA A 482 9.61 -23.44 -12.51
N ALA A 483 9.40 -23.56 -13.83
CA ALA A 483 9.89 -24.70 -14.60
C ALA A 483 11.43 -24.76 -14.63
N ASN A 484 12.10 -23.63 -14.84
CA ASN A 484 13.57 -23.53 -14.82
C ASN A 484 14.16 -23.92 -13.44
N LEU A 485 13.44 -23.64 -12.36
CA LEU A 485 13.82 -23.95 -10.98
C LEU A 485 13.34 -25.33 -10.49
N GLY A 486 12.71 -26.14 -11.36
CA GLY A 486 12.21 -27.48 -11.00
C GLY A 486 11.04 -27.48 -10.01
N ILE A 487 10.33 -26.36 -9.84
CA ILE A 487 9.24 -26.21 -8.86
C ILE A 487 8.02 -27.00 -9.34
N SER A 488 7.77 -28.14 -8.70
CA SER A 488 6.57 -28.96 -8.88
C SER A 488 5.54 -28.82 -7.75
N TYR A 489 5.86 -28.09 -6.67
CA TYR A 489 4.92 -27.83 -5.58
C TYR A 489 3.94 -26.69 -5.92
N PRO A 490 2.75 -26.62 -5.27
CA PRO A 490 1.79 -25.54 -5.45
C PRO A 490 2.39 -24.13 -5.36
N ILE A 491 2.00 -23.26 -6.29
CA ILE A 491 2.40 -21.84 -6.32
C ILE A 491 1.15 -20.98 -6.18
N ALA A 492 1.21 -19.97 -5.32
CA ALA A 492 0.17 -18.98 -5.10
C ALA A 492 0.66 -17.60 -5.57
N LEU A 493 -0.01 -17.01 -6.56
CA LEU A 493 0.37 -15.71 -7.13
C LEU A 493 -0.19 -14.55 -6.28
N ASP A 494 0.66 -13.94 -5.45
CA ASP A 494 0.30 -12.84 -4.56
C ASP A 494 0.53 -11.47 -5.21
N ASN A 495 0.00 -11.28 -6.43
CA ASN A 495 0.20 -10.08 -7.25
C ASN A 495 -0.22 -8.75 -6.59
N ASN A 496 -0.93 -8.81 -5.47
CA ASN A 496 -1.45 -7.68 -4.69
C ASN A 496 -0.80 -7.55 -3.30
N TYR A 497 0.26 -8.31 -2.99
CA TYR A 497 0.94 -8.33 -1.69
C TYR A 497 0.02 -8.63 -0.49
N ALA A 498 -1.11 -9.30 -0.73
CA ALA A 498 -2.18 -9.46 0.24
C ALA A 498 -1.88 -10.61 1.22
N THR A 499 -1.21 -11.67 0.75
CA THR A 499 -0.69 -12.73 1.61
C THR A 499 0.59 -12.28 2.32
N TRP A 500 1.52 -11.65 1.59
CA TRP A 500 2.74 -11.03 2.13
C TRP A 500 2.44 -10.11 3.32
N THR A 501 1.51 -9.16 3.15
CA THR A 501 1.09 -8.24 4.21
C THR A 501 0.38 -8.95 5.36
N ASN A 502 -0.41 -9.99 5.07
CA ASN A 502 -1.07 -10.78 6.12
C ASN A 502 -0.06 -11.59 6.96
N TYR A 503 1.05 -12.05 6.36
CA TYR A 503 2.15 -12.73 7.04
C TYR A 503 3.17 -11.77 7.69
N ARG A 504 3.02 -10.46 7.49
CA ARG A 504 3.97 -9.41 7.95
C ARG A 504 5.40 -9.62 7.41
N ASN A 505 5.53 -10.23 6.22
CA ASN A 505 6.83 -10.44 5.58
C ASN A 505 7.44 -9.10 5.13
N ARG A 506 8.77 -9.09 4.98
CA ARG A 506 9.59 -7.94 4.58
C ARG A 506 10.68 -8.31 3.56
N TYR A 507 10.98 -9.61 3.35
CA TYR A 507 12.17 -10.05 2.60
C TYR A 507 11.91 -11.20 1.61
N TRP A 508 12.81 -11.31 0.63
CA TRP A 508 12.89 -12.42 -0.32
C TRP A 508 14.27 -13.11 -0.19
N PRO A 509 14.34 -14.45 -0.06
CA PRO A 509 13.25 -15.35 0.29
C PRO A 509 12.76 -15.15 1.75
N ALA A 510 11.65 -15.78 2.10
CA ALA A 510 11.24 -15.96 3.50
C ALA A 510 10.45 -17.26 3.71
N GLU A 511 10.75 -17.98 4.79
CA GLU A 511 10.15 -19.27 5.14
C GLU A 511 9.28 -19.13 6.40
N TYR A 512 8.07 -19.69 6.36
CA TYR A 512 7.22 -19.88 7.55
C TYR A 512 6.82 -21.34 7.65
N LEU A 513 7.23 -22.01 8.73
CA LEU A 513 7.00 -23.44 8.94
C LEU A 513 5.83 -23.66 9.90
N ILE A 514 4.90 -24.51 9.47
CA ILE A 514 3.59 -24.73 10.08
C ILE A 514 3.44 -26.22 10.42
N ASP A 515 3.00 -26.54 11.64
CA ASP A 515 2.79 -27.93 12.06
C ASP A 515 1.43 -28.52 11.65
N ALA A 516 1.21 -29.81 11.96
CA ALA A 516 -0.04 -30.52 11.66
C ALA A 516 -1.29 -29.93 12.34
N THR A 517 -1.14 -29.18 13.45
CA THR A 517 -2.23 -28.43 14.10
C THR A 517 -2.51 -27.09 13.42
N GLY A 518 -1.60 -26.67 12.53
CA GLY A 518 -1.61 -25.43 11.77
C GLY A 518 -1.15 -24.21 12.55
N THR A 519 -0.28 -24.42 13.54
CA THR A 519 0.42 -23.36 14.27
C THR A 519 1.78 -23.10 13.61
N VAL A 520 2.19 -21.83 13.52
CA VAL A 520 3.53 -21.44 13.04
C VAL A 520 4.55 -21.70 14.13
N ARG A 521 5.62 -22.43 13.80
CA ARG A 521 6.61 -22.97 14.75
C ARG A 521 8.04 -22.48 14.51
N HIS A 522 8.29 -21.88 13.35
CA HIS A 522 9.58 -21.32 12.93
C HIS A 522 9.32 -20.31 11.79
N ILE A 523 10.08 -19.22 11.80
CA ILE A 523 10.08 -18.18 10.75
C ILE A 523 11.55 -17.90 10.44
N LYS A 524 11.91 -17.79 9.16
CA LYS A 524 13.26 -17.41 8.71
C LYS A 524 13.17 -16.39 7.58
N PHE A 525 13.84 -15.26 7.72
CA PHE A 525 13.99 -14.26 6.68
C PHE A 525 15.36 -14.34 6.00
N GLY A 526 15.37 -14.22 4.67
CA GLY A 526 16.59 -14.24 3.88
C GLY A 526 17.11 -15.64 3.54
N GLU A 527 18.28 -15.66 2.91
CA GLU A 527 18.94 -16.83 2.35
C GLU A 527 19.94 -17.45 3.35
N GLY A 528 19.96 -18.78 3.44
CA GLY A 528 20.86 -19.54 4.31
C GLY A 528 20.15 -20.45 5.31
N ASP A 529 20.92 -20.98 6.25
CA ASP A 529 20.51 -21.81 7.40
C ASP A 529 19.55 -22.98 7.08
N TYR A 530 19.70 -23.56 5.89
CA TYR A 530 18.87 -24.66 5.40
C TYR A 530 18.85 -25.86 6.36
N ASN A 531 19.99 -26.18 6.97
CA ASN A 531 20.10 -27.27 7.96
C ASN A 531 19.23 -27.02 9.21
N VAL A 532 18.99 -25.75 9.58
CA VAL A 532 18.12 -25.39 10.71
C VAL A 532 16.67 -25.66 10.35
N THR A 533 16.15 -25.05 9.26
CA THR A 533 14.78 -25.31 8.80
C THR A 533 14.55 -26.79 8.54
N GLU A 534 15.48 -27.51 7.89
CA GLU A 534 15.32 -28.95 7.63
C GLU A 534 15.24 -29.79 8.91
N THR A 535 16.05 -29.47 9.93
CA THR A 535 15.97 -30.16 11.23
C THR A 535 14.60 -29.99 11.87
N LEU A 536 14.02 -28.79 11.81
CA LEU A 536 12.69 -28.49 12.34
C LEU A 536 11.56 -29.11 11.51
N VAL A 537 11.70 -29.16 10.17
CA VAL A 537 10.80 -29.91 9.28
C VAL A 537 10.76 -31.38 9.67
N ARG A 538 11.94 -32.01 9.87
CA ARG A 538 12.05 -33.42 10.25
C ARG A 538 11.45 -33.71 11.63
N GLN A 539 11.61 -32.80 12.60
CA GLN A 539 10.95 -32.89 13.91
C GLN A 539 9.42 -32.84 13.77
N LEU A 540 8.89 -31.82 13.08
CA LEU A 540 7.44 -31.68 12.91
C LEU A 540 6.79 -32.81 12.10
N LEU A 541 7.52 -33.45 11.18
CA LEU A 541 7.04 -34.64 10.47
C LEU A 541 6.88 -35.83 11.42
N ASN A 542 7.77 -35.99 12.40
CA ASN A 542 7.60 -36.98 13.46
C ASN A 542 6.50 -36.59 14.45
N ASP A 543 6.34 -35.31 14.81
CA ASP A 543 5.23 -34.87 15.66
C ASP A 543 3.85 -35.10 14.99
N ALA A 544 3.78 -34.90 13.66
CA ALA A 544 2.60 -35.19 12.86
C ALA A 544 2.33 -36.69 12.69
N LYS A 545 3.38 -37.52 12.66
CA LYS A 545 3.31 -38.97 12.48
C LYS A 545 4.44 -39.67 13.27
N PRO A 546 4.22 -39.96 14.56
CA PRO A 546 5.26 -40.53 15.42
C PRO A 546 5.84 -41.83 14.86
N GLY A 547 7.18 -41.90 14.77
CA GLY A 547 7.88 -43.04 14.20
C GLY A 547 7.91 -43.09 12.66
N VAL A 548 7.60 -41.98 11.96
CA VAL A 548 7.78 -41.89 10.50
C VAL A 548 9.24 -42.12 10.11
N LYS A 549 9.46 -43.04 9.16
CA LYS A 549 10.79 -43.27 8.57
C LYS A 549 11.05 -42.23 7.49
N LEU A 550 11.91 -41.26 7.79
CA LEU A 550 12.39 -40.25 6.85
C LEU A 550 13.67 -40.74 6.13
N PRO A 551 13.98 -40.26 4.91
CA PRO A 551 15.31 -40.42 4.31
C PRO A 551 16.39 -39.70 5.13
N GLN A 552 17.65 -39.76 4.68
CA GLN A 552 18.68 -38.83 5.17
C GLN A 552 18.33 -37.38 4.77
N PRO A 553 18.87 -36.35 5.46
CA PRO A 553 18.61 -34.95 5.12
C PRO A 553 18.98 -34.61 3.67
N SER A 554 18.18 -33.78 3.01
CA SER A 554 18.40 -33.31 1.64
C SER A 554 19.69 -32.50 1.52
N SER A 555 20.14 -31.85 2.60
CA SER A 555 21.45 -31.20 2.67
C SER A 555 22.66 -32.15 2.52
N THR A 556 22.46 -33.47 2.57
CA THR A 556 23.51 -34.44 2.18
C THR A 556 23.72 -34.54 0.68
N THR A 557 22.78 -34.04 -0.13
CA THR A 557 22.83 -34.04 -1.60
C THR A 557 22.76 -32.64 -2.23
N THR A 558 22.14 -31.67 -1.55
CA THR A 558 22.01 -30.28 -2.00
C THR A 558 23.07 -29.43 -1.31
N PRO A 559 24.12 -28.96 -2.02
CA PRO A 559 25.17 -28.15 -1.41
C PRO A 559 24.65 -26.77 -1.00
N ASP A 560 25.08 -26.28 0.15
CA ASP A 560 24.85 -24.88 0.54
C ASP A 560 25.76 -23.97 -0.31
N LEU A 561 25.14 -23.08 -1.09
CA LEU A 561 25.80 -22.13 -1.97
C LEU A 561 25.57 -20.67 -1.54
N THR A 562 25.12 -20.44 -0.30
CA THR A 562 24.83 -19.11 0.25
C THR A 562 26.10 -18.24 0.21
N PRO A 563 26.09 -17.09 -0.49
CA PRO A 563 27.23 -16.18 -0.48
C PRO A 563 27.48 -15.59 0.90
N ARG A 564 28.74 -15.21 1.19
CA ARG A 564 29.04 -14.43 2.38
C ARG A 564 28.24 -13.13 2.38
N ALA A 565 27.49 -12.87 3.46
CA ALA A 565 26.63 -11.69 3.66
C ALA A 565 27.42 -10.36 3.82
N ALA A 566 28.21 -10.01 2.80
CA ALA A 566 29.03 -8.81 2.67
C ALA A 566 29.10 -8.33 1.20
N LEU A 567 28.13 -8.72 0.37
CA LEU A 567 28.05 -8.33 -1.04
C LEU A 567 27.63 -6.85 -1.18
N THR A 568 27.73 -6.32 -2.41
CA THR A 568 27.01 -5.08 -2.78
C THR A 568 25.51 -5.24 -2.52
N PRO A 569 24.81 -4.25 -1.93
CA PRO A 569 23.35 -4.26 -1.82
C PRO A 569 22.67 -4.27 -3.20
N GLU A 570 21.45 -4.81 -3.30
CA GLU A 570 20.72 -4.80 -4.58
C GLU A 570 20.63 -3.37 -5.16
N THR A 571 21.01 -3.28 -6.42
CA THR A 571 21.34 -2.02 -7.09
C THR A 571 20.21 -1.70 -8.06
N TYR A 572 19.13 -1.12 -7.53
CA TYR A 572 17.91 -0.78 -8.28
C TYR A 572 18.13 0.42 -9.22
N PHE A 573 17.60 0.32 -10.43
CA PHE A 573 17.58 1.42 -11.41
C PHE A 573 16.26 2.21 -11.40
N GLY A 574 15.19 1.68 -10.82
CA GLY A 574 13.91 2.38 -10.72
C GLY A 574 14.00 3.62 -9.84
N VAL A 575 13.50 4.76 -10.32
CA VAL A 575 13.62 6.09 -9.70
C VAL A 575 13.18 6.12 -8.23
N GLY A 576 12.12 5.39 -7.87
CA GLY A 576 11.63 5.30 -6.49
C GLY A 576 12.36 4.31 -5.57
N LYS A 577 13.31 3.51 -6.08
CA LYS A 577 14.07 2.49 -5.32
C LYS A 577 15.58 2.75 -5.27
N VAL A 578 16.12 3.64 -6.11
CA VAL A 578 17.57 3.85 -6.26
C VAL A 578 18.23 4.33 -4.96
N VAL A 579 19.34 3.69 -4.56
CA VAL A 579 20.09 4.02 -3.32
C VAL A 579 21.58 4.27 -3.55
N ASN A 580 22.15 3.78 -4.66
CA ASN A 580 23.59 3.78 -4.94
C ASN A 580 23.95 4.28 -6.35
N TYR A 581 23.14 5.20 -6.90
CA TYR A 581 23.53 5.99 -8.06
C TYR A 581 24.67 6.95 -7.67
N GLY A 582 25.88 6.62 -8.10
CA GLY A 582 27.10 7.39 -7.86
C GLY A 582 27.49 8.32 -9.01
N GLY A 583 26.70 8.41 -10.08
CA GLY A 583 26.99 9.28 -11.22
C GLY A 583 26.88 10.78 -10.91
N GLY A 584 26.04 11.15 -9.93
CA GLY A 584 25.76 12.54 -9.60
C GLY A 584 24.80 13.23 -10.58
N GLY A 585 24.41 14.47 -10.26
CA GLY A 585 23.32 15.14 -10.96
C GLY A 585 21.94 14.63 -10.52
N ALA A 586 20.94 14.82 -11.38
CA ALA A 586 19.57 14.36 -11.18
C ALA A 586 19.43 12.86 -11.54
N TYR A 587 18.43 12.20 -10.92
CA TYR A 587 18.01 10.84 -11.25
C TYR A 587 16.48 10.78 -11.13
N ASP A 588 15.81 11.52 -12.02
CA ASP A 588 14.36 11.68 -12.07
C ASP A 588 13.78 10.93 -13.28
N GLU A 589 12.46 10.69 -13.26
CA GLU A 589 11.72 10.02 -14.34
C GLU A 589 11.75 10.84 -15.65
N GLY A 590 11.99 10.16 -16.78
CA GLY A 590 12.07 10.79 -18.12
C GLY A 590 13.31 10.38 -18.93
N SER A 591 13.42 10.91 -20.15
CA SER A 591 14.53 10.65 -21.08
C SER A 591 15.60 11.75 -21.00
N ALA A 592 16.83 11.39 -20.60
CA ALA A 592 17.96 12.29 -20.43
C ALA A 592 19.27 11.69 -20.97
N VAL A 593 20.32 12.50 -21.02
CA VAL A 593 21.68 12.09 -21.40
C VAL A 593 22.60 12.19 -20.19
N PHE A 594 23.32 11.11 -19.91
CA PHE A 594 24.23 10.98 -18.78
C PHE A 594 25.68 10.81 -19.28
N ASP A 595 26.66 11.11 -18.43
CA ASP A 595 28.05 10.68 -18.61
C ASP A 595 28.65 10.31 -17.24
N TYR A 596 29.75 9.55 -17.26
CA TYR A 596 30.38 9.05 -16.04
C TYR A 596 31.04 10.15 -15.21
N PRO A 597 30.98 10.05 -13.88
CA PRO A 597 31.64 11.00 -12.99
C PRO A 597 33.18 10.85 -13.08
N PRO A 598 33.97 11.88 -12.73
CA PRO A 598 35.43 11.80 -12.69
C PRO A 598 35.97 10.71 -11.76
N SER A 599 35.18 10.31 -10.74
CA SER A 599 35.41 9.12 -9.93
C SER A 599 34.06 8.55 -9.48
N LEU A 600 33.91 7.23 -9.53
CA LEU A 600 32.71 6.51 -9.07
C LEU A 600 33.02 5.84 -7.74
N ALA A 601 32.14 6.00 -6.75
CA ALA A 601 32.28 5.34 -5.45
C ALA A 601 32.23 3.80 -5.55
N ALA A 602 32.69 3.10 -4.52
CA ALA A 602 32.49 1.66 -4.40
C ALA A 602 31.00 1.31 -4.20
N ASN A 603 30.60 0.08 -4.52
CA ASN A 603 29.21 -0.42 -4.37
C ASN A 603 28.15 0.49 -5.04
N SER A 604 28.51 1.16 -6.14
CA SER A 604 27.74 2.23 -6.77
C SER A 604 27.81 2.15 -8.29
N PHE A 605 26.79 2.68 -8.97
CA PHE A 605 26.73 2.71 -10.44
C PHE A 605 26.65 4.13 -11.02
N ALA A 606 27.02 4.28 -12.30
CA ALA A 606 26.81 5.49 -13.08
C ALA A 606 26.30 5.13 -14.48
N LEU A 607 25.57 6.08 -15.09
CA LEU A 607 25.03 5.97 -16.45
C LEU A 607 25.87 6.82 -17.42
N ARG A 608 25.89 6.39 -18.68
CA ARG A 608 26.45 7.12 -19.83
C ARG A 608 25.56 6.95 -21.05
N GLY A 609 25.48 7.98 -21.88
CA GLY A 609 24.65 8.01 -23.08
C GLY A 609 23.19 8.30 -22.77
N ARG A 610 22.28 7.99 -23.72
CA ARG A 610 20.85 8.31 -23.58
C ARG A 610 20.05 7.21 -22.86
N TRP A 611 19.34 7.60 -21.79
CA TRP A 611 18.53 6.72 -20.96
C TRP A 611 17.14 7.30 -20.70
N ALA A 612 16.12 6.44 -20.66
CA ALA A 612 14.79 6.76 -20.16
C ALA A 612 14.58 6.06 -18.81
N LEU A 613 14.44 6.84 -17.73
CA LEU A 613 14.25 6.34 -16.37
C LEU A 613 12.76 6.33 -15.99
N ASP A 614 12.33 5.32 -15.24
CA ASP A 614 10.97 5.17 -14.73
C ASP A 614 10.97 4.52 -13.32
N TYR A 615 9.78 4.30 -12.72
CA TYR A 615 9.64 3.67 -11.40
C TYR A 615 9.88 2.14 -11.36
N GLN A 616 10.25 1.50 -12.47
CA GLN A 616 10.67 0.10 -12.55
C GLN A 616 12.17 -0.05 -12.83
N GLY A 617 12.74 0.80 -13.67
CA GLY A 617 14.13 0.66 -14.11
C GLY A 617 14.66 1.80 -14.99
N ALA A 618 15.75 1.50 -15.68
CA ALA A 618 16.37 2.35 -16.69
C ALA A 618 16.33 1.67 -18.05
N THR A 619 15.64 2.29 -19.01
CA THR A 619 15.56 1.82 -20.40
C THR A 619 16.63 2.47 -21.26
N SER A 620 17.37 1.66 -22.02
CA SER A 620 18.33 2.11 -23.02
C SER A 620 17.60 2.87 -24.13
N ASP A 621 17.86 4.18 -24.26
CA ASP A 621 17.22 5.08 -25.25
C ASP A 621 18.22 5.54 -26.34
N GLY A 622 19.43 4.97 -26.35
CA GLY A 622 20.45 5.26 -27.36
C GLY A 622 21.39 4.08 -27.61
N ASN A 623 22.10 4.11 -28.73
CA ASN A 623 23.14 3.12 -29.07
C ASN A 623 24.46 3.41 -28.34
N ASP A 624 24.53 4.54 -27.63
CA ASP A 624 25.61 5.01 -26.77
C ASP A 624 25.41 4.64 -25.29
N ALA A 625 24.26 4.06 -24.94
CA ALA A 625 23.87 3.72 -23.57
C ALA A 625 24.82 2.69 -22.93
N ALA A 626 25.42 3.08 -21.81
CA ALA A 626 26.34 2.24 -21.03
C ALA A 626 26.21 2.49 -19.52
N ILE A 627 26.20 1.42 -18.73
CA ILE A 627 26.24 1.46 -17.27
C ILE A 627 27.64 1.07 -16.81
N LYS A 628 28.20 1.82 -15.85
CA LYS A 628 29.41 1.43 -15.13
C LYS A 628 29.06 1.11 -13.69
N LEU A 629 29.54 -0.01 -13.18
CA LEU A 629 29.25 -0.52 -11.84
C LEU A 629 30.56 -0.83 -11.12
N ASN A 630 30.76 -0.24 -9.95
CA ASN A 630 31.75 -0.72 -8.98
C ASN A 630 31.04 -1.60 -7.96
N TYR A 631 31.45 -2.86 -7.84
CA TYR A 631 30.79 -3.84 -6.98
C TYR A 631 31.79 -4.56 -6.06
N HIS A 632 31.26 -5.33 -5.12
CA HIS A 632 31.96 -6.23 -4.21
C HIS A 632 31.17 -7.55 -4.16
N ALA A 633 31.52 -8.46 -5.06
CA ALA A 633 30.86 -9.76 -5.22
C ALA A 633 31.84 -10.78 -5.82
N LYS A 634 31.43 -12.04 -5.91
CA LYS A 634 32.07 -13.04 -6.76
C LYS A 634 31.38 -13.06 -8.12
N ASP A 635 30.05 -13.15 -8.12
CA ASP A 635 29.22 -13.15 -9.33
C ASP A 635 28.35 -11.89 -9.40
N VAL A 636 27.99 -11.49 -10.62
CA VAL A 636 27.07 -10.38 -10.89
C VAL A 636 26.02 -10.82 -11.89
N TYR A 637 24.77 -10.51 -11.57
CA TYR A 637 23.57 -10.82 -12.34
C TYR A 637 22.84 -9.51 -12.64
N ILE A 638 22.33 -9.35 -13.85
CA ILE A 638 21.50 -8.21 -14.25
C ILE A 638 20.06 -8.68 -14.43
N VAL A 639 19.11 -7.99 -13.82
CA VAL A 639 17.68 -8.17 -14.11
C VAL A 639 17.35 -7.27 -15.29
N VAL A 640 17.10 -7.86 -16.45
CA VAL A 640 16.90 -7.13 -17.72
C VAL A 640 15.74 -7.70 -18.53
N GLY A 641 15.03 -6.84 -19.25
CA GLY A 641 13.90 -7.19 -20.10
C GLY A 641 13.95 -6.52 -21.47
N GLY A 642 13.10 -7.00 -22.40
CA GLY A 642 13.01 -6.53 -23.77
C GLY A 642 13.52 -7.58 -24.77
N THR A 643 14.06 -7.14 -25.90
CA THR A 643 14.72 -8.02 -26.87
C THR A 643 15.87 -7.27 -27.54
N GLY A 644 17.06 -7.87 -27.58
CA GLY A 644 18.27 -7.20 -28.07
C GLY A 644 19.55 -7.89 -27.60
N THR A 645 20.63 -7.12 -27.47
CA THR A 645 21.96 -7.60 -27.09
C THR A 645 22.54 -6.79 -25.94
N LEU A 646 23.13 -7.48 -24.97
CA LEU A 646 23.83 -6.89 -23.85
C LEU A 646 25.33 -7.15 -23.99
N THR A 647 26.13 -6.11 -24.25
CA THR A 647 27.60 -6.26 -24.30
C THR A 647 28.21 -5.88 -22.96
N VAL A 648 28.85 -6.83 -22.31
CA VAL A 648 29.50 -6.73 -21.00
C VAL A 648 31.01 -6.57 -21.23
N VAL A 649 31.66 -5.68 -20.47
CA VAL A 649 33.11 -5.49 -20.50
C VAL A 649 33.65 -5.55 -19.07
N ARG A 650 34.51 -6.53 -18.81
CA ARG A 650 35.25 -6.69 -17.54
C ARG A 650 36.73 -6.91 -17.87
N ASP A 651 37.64 -6.24 -17.16
CA ASP A 651 39.10 -6.42 -17.33
C ASP A 651 39.58 -6.26 -18.79
N GLY A 652 38.94 -5.36 -19.54
CA GLY A 652 39.19 -5.13 -20.97
C GLY A 652 38.63 -6.20 -21.91
N LYS A 653 37.99 -7.26 -21.40
CA LYS A 653 37.43 -8.37 -22.17
C LYS A 653 35.93 -8.15 -22.44
N PRO A 654 35.51 -7.98 -23.71
CA PRO A 654 34.10 -7.90 -24.07
C PRO A 654 33.47 -9.30 -24.17
N ALA A 655 32.20 -9.41 -23.79
CA ALA A 655 31.32 -10.56 -24.05
C ALA A 655 29.93 -10.05 -24.42
N THR A 656 29.25 -10.67 -25.39
CA THR A 656 27.91 -10.25 -25.83
C THR A 656 26.89 -11.34 -25.53
N LEU A 657 25.82 -10.98 -24.81
CA LEU A 657 24.74 -11.87 -24.40
C LEU A 657 23.45 -11.50 -25.19
N PRO A 658 22.77 -12.48 -25.82
CA PRO A 658 21.45 -12.25 -26.40
C PRO A 658 20.39 -12.17 -25.29
N ILE A 659 19.56 -11.13 -25.31
CA ILE A 659 18.47 -10.92 -24.34
C ILE A 659 17.14 -11.06 -25.08
N SER A 660 16.27 -11.95 -24.62
CA SER A 660 14.92 -12.14 -25.17
C SER A 660 14.03 -12.95 -24.22
N GLY A 661 12.71 -12.86 -24.38
CA GLY A 661 11.74 -13.61 -23.58
C GLY A 661 11.25 -12.84 -22.33
N PRO A 662 10.81 -13.55 -21.27
CA PRO A 662 10.47 -12.92 -19.99
C PRO A 662 11.67 -12.20 -19.39
N PRO A 663 11.51 -10.98 -18.82
CA PRO A 663 12.60 -10.32 -18.11
C PRO A 663 13.08 -11.17 -16.92
N THR A 664 14.39 -11.34 -16.75
CA THR A 664 14.94 -12.24 -15.73
C THR A 664 16.40 -11.92 -15.42
N THR A 665 17.02 -12.69 -14.52
CA THR A 665 18.45 -12.62 -14.19
C THR A 665 19.30 -13.22 -15.32
N HIS A 666 20.17 -12.40 -15.90
CA HIS A 666 21.26 -12.88 -16.76
C HIS A 666 22.59 -12.71 -16.02
N GLN A 667 23.39 -13.77 -15.93
CA GLN A 667 24.72 -13.68 -15.33
C GLN A 667 25.65 -12.89 -16.27
N VAL A 668 26.18 -11.77 -15.78
CA VAL A 668 27.15 -10.92 -16.50
C VAL A 668 28.57 -11.10 -15.98
N VAL A 669 28.74 -11.61 -14.76
CA VAL A 669 30.03 -12.01 -14.20
C VAL A 669 29.91 -13.36 -13.49
N ALA A 670 30.79 -14.28 -13.84
CA ALA A 670 31.16 -15.43 -13.02
C ALA A 670 32.58 -15.20 -12.48
N GLY A 671 32.78 -15.25 -11.16
CA GLY A 671 34.06 -14.96 -10.52
C GLY A 671 34.65 -16.12 -9.74
N TYR A 672 35.97 -16.09 -9.56
CA TYR A 672 36.71 -17.10 -8.78
C TYR A 672 36.68 -16.85 -7.27
N ARG A 673 36.45 -15.60 -6.84
CA ARG A 673 36.45 -15.18 -5.43
C ARG A 673 35.64 -13.90 -5.25
N LEU A 674 35.16 -13.66 -4.02
CA LEU A 674 34.62 -12.36 -3.59
C LEU A 674 35.74 -11.30 -3.64
N ALA A 675 35.54 -10.23 -4.41
CA ALA A 675 36.48 -9.12 -4.56
C ALA A 675 35.75 -7.81 -4.90
N SER A 676 36.41 -6.66 -4.68
CA SER A 676 35.97 -5.38 -5.23
C SER A 676 36.48 -5.23 -6.66
N GLU A 677 35.57 -4.96 -7.59
CA GLU A 677 35.79 -5.04 -9.03
C GLU A 677 34.95 -3.98 -9.77
N THR A 678 35.28 -3.71 -11.04
CA THR A 678 34.52 -2.80 -11.92
C THR A 678 33.98 -3.53 -13.15
N LEU A 679 32.74 -3.24 -13.52
CA LEU A 679 32.06 -3.74 -14.71
C LEU A 679 31.56 -2.56 -15.57
N GLU A 680 31.58 -2.71 -16.89
CA GLU A 680 30.80 -1.88 -17.80
C GLU A 680 29.82 -2.74 -18.59
N VAL A 681 28.58 -2.27 -18.80
CA VAL A 681 27.52 -3.00 -19.49
C VAL A 681 26.80 -2.08 -20.47
N ARG A 682 26.66 -2.52 -21.72
CA ARG A 682 26.14 -1.78 -22.87
C ARG A 682 24.90 -2.48 -23.44
N PRO A 683 23.69 -2.17 -22.92
CA PRO A 683 22.43 -2.68 -23.47
C PRO A 683 22.04 -1.95 -24.76
N SER A 684 21.75 -2.71 -25.81
CA SER A 684 21.14 -2.17 -27.03
C SER A 684 19.84 -1.41 -26.75
N LYS A 685 19.56 -0.35 -27.52
CA LYS A 685 18.34 0.45 -27.39
C LYS A 685 17.09 -0.41 -27.29
N GLY A 686 16.22 -0.10 -26.32
CA GLY A 686 14.97 -0.81 -26.04
C GLY A 686 15.05 -1.90 -24.97
N LEU A 687 16.24 -2.24 -24.45
CA LEU A 687 16.36 -3.07 -23.24
C LEU A 687 16.12 -2.24 -21.97
N GLN A 688 15.31 -2.76 -21.05
CA GLN A 688 15.03 -2.17 -19.74
C GLN A 688 15.79 -2.93 -18.64
N VAL A 689 16.64 -2.22 -17.89
CA VAL A 689 17.41 -2.76 -16.77
C VAL A 689 16.71 -2.39 -15.46
N PHE A 690 16.44 -3.40 -14.62
CA PHE A 690 15.68 -3.24 -13.37
C PHE A 690 16.62 -3.16 -12.15
N SER A 691 17.55 -4.11 -12.01
CA SER A 691 18.57 -4.11 -10.96
C SER A 691 19.85 -4.86 -11.36
N PHE A 692 20.94 -4.63 -10.61
CA PHE A 692 22.02 -5.61 -10.47
C PHE A 692 21.90 -6.32 -9.12
N THR A 693 22.06 -7.65 -9.15
CA THR A 693 22.11 -8.57 -8.01
C THR A 693 23.36 -9.44 -8.06
N TYR A 694 23.67 -10.15 -6.97
CA TYR A 694 25.05 -10.59 -6.68
C TYR A 694 25.13 -12.03 -6.12
N GLY A 695 26.32 -12.63 -6.19
CA GLY A 695 26.68 -13.92 -5.57
C GLY A 695 28.17 -14.08 -5.36
#